data_AF-A0A3D9LEZ6-F1
#
_entry.id   AF-A0A3D9LEZ6-F1
#
_cell.length_a   1.000
_cell.length_b   1.000
_cell.length_c   1.000
_cell.angle_alpha   90.00
_cell.angle_beta   90.00
_cell.angle_gamma   90.00
#
_symmetry.space_group_name_H-M   'P 1'
#
loop_
_entity.id
_entity.type
_entity.pdbx_description
1 polymer ?
#
loop_
_entity_poly.entity_id
_entity_poly.type
_entity_poly.pdbx_seq_one_letter_code
_entity_poly.pdbx_strand_id
1 'polypeptide(L)'
;MSRFKDGARRLACTVAAVSMVAVGLSAPAQAAGSAGPADVGSGGAENCSALAGMEIDAGQIGVPTSGAVVNSAEHVSDETDKSYCKVIGKTLPVDPEAPGVTFQVNLPDGWNGKSLQFGGGAFNGTLVTGTGHHNLQPQDLETPLAQGYTTLGSDGGHESGGGFDAEFALNEESLKDYGLFSIKKAHDVSEVLMDAYYGQESEFAYFIGGSQGGHEALDAAARYPDDYEGVVANYPAYNVMMLHLSSLNAGRAMYAEGGEAWLSPEDTKLLTDTVYEVCDTVELDGAADGIISNVAGCNEVLTIDAVEQLLGCEAGAAEEDACLTPEQITAIDTVHSSYVPGVEIAGQTEARRWPILEGALWQASNFGAEPQPSNPLSGSEGLLYSVGATNVKYLITQDPDYDAMEFDPTEWEERIQELAAITDVSDVSLEPFFDRGGKLLMTHGTADDFISPHNSDAYWEQQTEIFGDELADSARYYKVPGLGHGFGPFNATWDGLGVLAGWVEDGTAPGTLTAEDANEGTDRTRPMCQYPAWPEYQGAGSEDSADSFECVTTETVADFTDNEPGSVYYAPVRWLQVAGITHGYADGTFRKFRDISRGESVAFLQRHLAPDAEPTGTTFPDVPEGSTFFTPVSWAAAEEITLGYADGKFRPGQSVTRGEFASFLYRAVDPAHQGPEESEFTDVDTTDTHYEAITWMASEGISQGYRDGSYKPHQHITRAETATLLYRYEYLVAAQG
;
A
#
# COMPACT_ATOMS: atom_id res chain seq x y z
N MET A 1 -57.34 9.29 29.03
CA MET A 1 -57.63 9.30 30.49
C MET A 1 -56.28 9.30 31.21
N SER A 2 -55.77 10.46 31.66
CA SER A 2 -55.72 10.90 33.09
C SER A 2 -54.87 9.95 33.95
N ARG A 3 -53.71 10.28 34.58
CA ARG A 3 -53.24 11.48 35.34
C ARG A 3 -51.73 11.26 35.65
N PHE A 4 -50.81 12.23 35.49
CA PHE A 4 -50.38 13.35 36.37
C PHE A 4 -49.40 13.05 37.53
N LYS A 5 -48.19 13.66 37.44
CA LYS A 5 -47.43 14.49 38.42
C LYS A 5 -45.93 14.10 38.51
N ASP A 6 -44.99 14.92 38.07
CA ASP A 6 -44.44 16.21 38.60
C ASP A 6 -43.69 16.12 39.94
N GLY A 7 -42.44 16.58 39.93
CA GLY A 7 -41.60 16.81 41.11
C GLY A 7 -40.27 17.50 40.78
N ALA A 8 -40.30 18.82 40.60
CA ALA A 8 -39.13 19.68 40.44
C ALA A 8 -38.66 20.32 41.78
N ARG A 9 -37.38 20.76 41.77
CA ARG A 9 -36.77 21.94 42.43
C ARG A 9 -36.25 21.85 43.89
N ARG A 10 -34.93 22.13 44.07
CA ARG A 10 -34.28 23.40 44.54
C ARG A 10 -32.78 23.15 44.85
N LEU A 11 -31.80 23.87 44.31
CA LEU A 11 -31.36 25.29 44.46
C LEU A 11 -30.44 25.54 45.69
N ALA A 12 -29.18 25.92 45.46
CA ALA A 12 -28.41 26.82 46.32
C ALA A 12 -27.23 27.48 45.57
N CYS A 13 -27.22 28.82 45.58
CA CYS A 13 -26.21 29.75 45.06
C CYS A 13 -25.25 30.25 46.16
N THR A 14 -24.04 30.68 45.76
CA THR A 14 -23.29 31.85 46.30
C THR A 14 -22.16 32.17 45.30
N VAL A 15 -22.18 33.22 44.44
CA VAL A 15 -21.91 34.68 44.63
C VAL A 15 -20.48 34.95 45.13
N ALA A 16 -19.62 35.85 44.61
CA ALA A 16 -19.46 36.65 43.40
C ALA A 16 -18.12 37.43 43.55
N ALA A 17 -17.46 37.83 42.46
CA ALA A 17 -16.65 39.06 42.43
C ALA A 17 -16.53 39.58 40.98
N VAL A 18 -16.93 40.83 40.79
CA VAL A 18 -16.89 41.60 39.54
C VAL A 18 -15.67 42.53 39.59
N SER A 19 -14.96 42.70 38.47
CA SER A 19 -14.25 43.96 38.16
C SER A 19 -14.12 44.21 36.65
N MET A 20 -14.85 45.25 36.23
CA MET A 20 -14.70 46.24 35.16
C MET A 20 -13.75 46.02 33.96
N VAL A 21 -14.39 45.95 32.78
CA VAL A 21 -14.24 46.79 31.56
C VAL A 21 -12.86 47.40 31.22
N ALA A 22 -12.34 46.98 30.07
CA ALA A 22 -11.73 47.87 29.09
C ALA A 22 -12.19 47.43 27.68
N VAL A 23 -13.08 48.22 27.06
CA VAL A 23 -13.44 48.08 25.64
C VAL A 23 -12.35 48.77 24.83
N GLY A 24 -11.48 47.98 24.20
CA GLY A 24 -10.64 48.44 23.11
C GLY A 24 -11.40 48.33 21.81
N LEU A 25 -11.67 49.47 21.18
CA LEU A 25 -12.13 49.54 19.79
C LEU A 25 -11.02 49.02 18.88
N SER A 26 -11.14 47.78 18.38
CA SER A 26 -10.39 47.34 17.21
C SER A 26 -11.04 47.98 15.97
N ALA A 27 -10.23 48.75 15.24
CA ALA A 27 -10.56 49.25 13.92
C ALA A 27 -10.89 48.06 12.98
N PRO A 28 -11.75 48.24 11.97
CA PRO A 28 -11.90 47.23 10.94
C PRO A 28 -10.55 47.08 10.24
N ALA A 29 -9.98 45.88 10.31
CA ALA A 29 -8.89 45.51 9.41
C ALA A 29 -9.39 45.76 7.99
N GLN A 30 -8.74 46.68 7.28
CA GLN A 30 -8.89 46.77 5.84
C GLN A 30 -8.49 45.39 5.30
N ALA A 31 -9.44 44.70 4.66
CA ALA A 31 -9.10 43.63 3.74
C ALA A 31 -8.09 44.22 2.75
N ALA A 32 -6.85 43.73 2.79
CA ALA A 32 -5.94 43.90 1.68
C ALA A 32 -6.63 43.27 0.48
N GLY A 33 -6.90 44.06 -0.54
CA GLY A 33 -7.43 43.52 -1.78
C GLY A 33 -6.40 42.56 -2.35
N SER A 34 -6.82 41.34 -2.67
CA SER A 34 -6.09 40.41 -3.53
C SER A 34 -5.58 41.19 -4.74
N ALA A 35 -4.25 41.34 -4.85
CA ALA A 35 -3.66 41.85 -6.07
C ALA A 35 -4.06 40.88 -7.19
N GLY A 36 -4.63 41.39 -8.28
CA GLY A 36 -4.86 40.56 -9.46
C GLY A 36 -3.53 40.03 -10.00
N PRO A 37 -3.54 38.97 -10.83
CA PRO A 37 -2.33 38.37 -11.38
C PRO A 37 -1.44 39.45 -12.00
N ALA A 38 -0.15 39.38 -11.70
CA ALA A 38 0.87 40.27 -12.24
C ALA A 38 1.09 39.93 -13.72
N ASP A 39 0.24 40.48 -14.59
CA ASP A 39 0.43 40.39 -16.04
C ASP A 39 1.65 41.26 -16.43
N VAL A 40 2.73 40.60 -16.83
CA VAL A 40 3.98 41.28 -17.25
C VAL A 40 3.77 42.10 -18.54
N GLY A 41 2.59 41.98 -19.17
CA GLY A 41 2.22 42.75 -20.35
C GLY A 41 3.23 42.55 -21.49
N SER A 42 3.29 43.51 -22.41
CA SER A 42 4.14 43.44 -23.62
C SER A 42 5.66 43.45 -23.37
N GLY A 43 6.13 43.30 -22.12
CA GLY A 43 7.54 43.31 -21.72
C GLY A 43 8.16 41.94 -21.42
N GLY A 44 7.39 40.84 -21.46
CA GLY A 44 7.87 39.50 -21.06
C GLY A 44 9.15 39.02 -21.76
N ALA A 45 9.32 39.30 -23.06
CA ALA A 45 10.52 38.95 -23.80
C ALA A 45 11.75 39.81 -23.42
N GLU A 46 11.56 41.10 -23.12
CA GLU A 46 12.65 41.98 -22.68
C GLU A 46 13.11 41.60 -21.27
N ASN A 47 12.17 41.39 -20.35
CA ASN A 47 12.44 40.91 -18.99
C ASN A 47 13.15 39.56 -19.01
N CYS A 48 12.74 38.65 -19.89
CA CYS A 48 13.37 37.34 -20.02
C CYS A 48 14.82 37.47 -20.44
N SER A 49 15.10 38.27 -21.48
CA SER A 49 16.46 38.48 -21.96
C SER A 49 17.39 39.14 -20.93
N ALA A 50 16.84 39.86 -19.96
CA ALA A 50 17.60 40.50 -18.89
C ALA A 50 18.11 39.52 -17.82
N LEU A 51 17.51 38.33 -17.71
CA LEU A 51 17.96 37.28 -16.79
C LEU A 51 19.22 36.56 -17.27
N ALA A 52 19.49 36.56 -18.58
CA ALA A 52 20.65 35.85 -19.14
C ALA A 52 21.98 36.40 -18.57
N GLY A 53 22.77 35.52 -17.95
CA GLY A 53 24.03 35.90 -17.30
C GLY A 53 23.86 36.55 -15.91
N MET A 54 22.66 36.56 -15.34
CA MET A 54 22.43 36.98 -13.97
C MET A 54 23.24 36.08 -13.01
N GLU A 55 23.97 36.71 -12.10
CA GLU A 55 24.63 36.06 -10.96
C GLU A 55 23.73 36.20 -9.73
N ILE A 56 23.59 35.12 -8.98
CA ILE A 56 22.82 35.05 -7.74
C ILE A 56 23.82 34.85 -6.59
N ASP A 57 23.76 35.73 -5.60
CA ASP A 57 24.68 35.69 -4.48
C ASP A 57 24.43 34.45 -3.60
N ALA A 58 25.50 33.83 -3.09
CA ALA A 58 25.40 32.68 -2.19
C ALA A 58 24.53 32.93 -0.95
N GLY A 59 24.45 34.18 -0.48
CA GLY A 59 23.62 34.55 0.67
C GLY A 59 22.11 34.55 0.40
N GLN A 60 21.69 34.39 -0.85
CA GLN A 60 20.29 34.26 -1.26
C GLN A 60 19.84 32.79 -1.35
N ILE A 61 20.75 31.83 -1.15
CA ILE A 61 20.48 30.40 -1.19
C ILE A 61 20.73 29.82 0.20
N GLY A 62 19.71 29.21 0.81
CA GLY A 62 19.68 28.82 2.22
C GLY A 62 20.55 27.61 2.60
N VAL A 63 21.27 27.04 1.64
CA VAL A 63 22.11 25.84 1.79
C VAL A 63 23.50 26.07 1.18
N PRO A 64 24.53 25.27 1.52
CA PRO A 64 25.89 25.48 1.05
C PRO A 64 26.03 25.61 -0.47
N THR A 65 26.62 26.73 -0.92
CA THR A 65 26.94 27.03 -2.32
C THR A 65 27.90 28.23 -2.39
N SER A 66 28.56 28.41 -3.53
CA SER A 66 29.32 29.62 -3.88
C SER A 66 28.49 30.67 -4.66
N GLY A 67 27.19 30.43 -4.86
CA GLY A 67 26.28 31.29 -5.63
C GLY A 67 25.64 30.52 -6.79
N ALA A 68 24.95 31.21 -7.69
CA ALA A 68 24.45 30.60 -8.92
C ALA A 68 24.58 31.54 -10.11
N VAL A 69 24.50 30.98 -11.32
CA VAL A 69 24.55 31.73 -12.57
C VAL A 69 23.46 31.26 -13.52
N VAL A 70 22.78 32.21 -14.16
CA VAL A 70 21.85 31.95 -15.26
C VAL A 70 22.66 31.81 -16.55
N ASN A 71 22.64 30.61 -17.13
CA ASN A 71 23.37 30.30 -18.36
C ASN A 71 22.60 30.78 -19.60
N SER A 72 21.28 30.59 -19.62
CA SER A 72 20.40 31.05 -20.69
C SER A 72 19.04 31.47 -20.15
N ALA A 73 18.44 32.44 -20.83
CA ALA A 73 17.06 32.85 -20.63
C ALA A 73 16.44 33.14 -22.01
N GLU A 74 15.43 32.35 -22.38
CA GLU A 74 14.82 32.37 -23.71
C GLU A 74 13.30 32.48 -23.58
N HIS A 75 12.71 33.46 -24.27
CA HIS A 75 11.26 33.59 -24.33
C HIS A 75 10.72 32.59 -25.35
N VAL A 76 9.87 31.67 -24.89
CA VAL A 76 9.30 30.56 -25.63
C VAL A 76 7.79 30.77 -25.76
N SER A 77 7.22 30.39 -26.89
CA SER A 77 5.77 30.31 -27.05
C SER A 77 5.40 29.06 -27.84
N ASP A 78 4.56 28.21 -27.27
CA ASP A 78 4.01 27.03 -27.93
C ASP A 78 2.52 26.81 -27.59
N GLU A 79 1.91 25.81 -28.21
CA GLU A 79 0.48 25.52 -28.06
C GLU A 79 0.14 24.82 -26.73
N THR A 80 1.08 24.08 -26.14
CA THR A 80 0.88 23.26 -24.95
C THR A 80 1.06 24.08 -23.69
N ASP A 81 2.19 24.77 -23.56
CA ASP A 81 2.63 25.49 -22.34
C ASP A 81 2.42 27.00 -22.44
N LYS A 82 1.77 27.48 -23.51
CA LYS A 82 1.53 28.91 -23.77
C LYS A 82 2.86 29.67 -23.89
N SER A 83 2.94 30.91 -23.40
CA SER A 83 4.11 31.78 -23.55
C SER A 83 4.81 32.01 -22.21
N TYR A 84 6.13 31.82 -22.16
CA TYR A 84 6.90 31.82 -20.92
C TYR A 84 8.40 32.13 -21.16
N CYS A 85 9.10 32.56 -20.12
CA CYS A 85 10.56 32.65 -20.10
C CYS A 85 11.17 31.35 -19.57
N LYS A 86 11.88 30.62 -20.43
CA LYS A 86 12.67 29.45 -20.06
C LYS A 86 14.05 29.89 -19.58
N VAL A 87 14.38 29.59 -18.33
CA VAL A 87 15.67 29.91 -17.71
C VAL A 87 16.40 28.62 -17.37
N ILE A 88 17.63 28.47 -17.85
CA ILE A 88 18.53 27.38 -17.45
C ILE A 88 19.76 28.00 -16.78
N GLY A 89 20.15 27.47 -15.64
CA GLY A 89 21.35 27.91 -14.94
C GLY A 89 21.96 26.81 -14.09
N LYS A 90 22.98 27.19 -13.33
CA LYS A 90 23.70 26.26 -12.47
C LYS A 90 24.08 26.92 -11.16
N THR A 91 23.93 26.19 -10.06
CA THR A 91 24.55 26.56 -8.79
C THR A 91 26.05 26.28 -8.83
N LEU A 92 26.82 27.11 -8.15
CA LEU A 92 28.26 26.99 -8.05
C LEU A 92 28.58 26.18 -6.79
N PRO A 93 29.25 25.03 -6.90
CA PRO A 93 29.54 24.21 -5.74
C PRO A 93 30.59 24.86 -4.82
N VAL A 94 30.69 24.36 -3.60
CA VAL A 94 31.75 24.74 -2.65
C VAL A 94 33.02 23.93 -2.95
N ASP A 95 32.86 22.64 -3.20
CA ASP A 95 33.86 21.73 -3.73
C ASP A 95 34.06 21.99 -5.23
N PRO A 96 35.27 22.40 -5.67
CA PRO A 96 35.54 22.63 -7.08
C PRO A 96 35.52 21.36 -7.95
N GLU A 97 35.52 20.16 -7.35
CA GLU A 97 35.40 18.88 -8.06
C GLU A 97 33.95 18.44 -8.27
N ALA A 98 33.01 18.98 -7.48
CA ALA A 98 31.58 18.75 -7.71
C ALA A 98 31.10 19.51 -8.95
N PRO A 99 30.07 19.02 -9.66
CA PRO A 99 29.54 19.71 -10.83
C PRO A 99 28.62 20.86 -10.44
N GLY A 100 27.94 20.79 -9.29
CA GLY A 100 26.87 21.69 -8.86
C GLY A 100 25.52 21.34 -9.50
N VAL A 101 24.43 21.88 -8.95
CA VAL A 101 23.05 21.61 -9.39
C VAL A 101 22.70 22.44 -10.62
N THR A 102 22.34 21.77 -11.73
CA THR A 102 21.72 22.42 -12.89
C THR A 102 20.22 22.52 -12.66
N PHE A 103 19.66 23.70 -12.93
CA PHE A 103 18.23 23.96 -12.75
C PHE A 103 17.60 24.49 -14.03
N GLN A 104 16.31 24.24 -14.17
CA GLN A 104 15.44 24.93 -15.13
C GLN A 104 14.27 25.56 -14.38
N VAL A 105 13.98 26.83 -14.70
CA VAL A 105 12.81 27.57 -14.20
C VAL A 105 12.06 28.14 -15.40
N ASN A 106 10.74 27.94 -15.44
CA ASN A 106 9.87 28.43 -16.50
C ASN A 106 8.91 29.47 -15.91
N LEU A 107 9.02 30.71 -16.36
CA LEU A 107 8.28 31.86 -15.84
C LEU A 107 7.17 32.24 -16.85
N PRO A 108 5.91 31.81 -16.66
CA PRO A 108 4.83 32.10 -17.62
C PRO A 108 4.47 33.59 -17.70
N ASP A 109 4.17 34.07 -18.91
CA ASP A 109 3.70 35.46 -19.09
C ASP A 109 2.37 35.71 -18.33
N GLY A 110 1.52 34.68 -18.26
CA GLY A 110 0.24 34.67 -17.55
C GLY A 110 0.34 34.11 -16.14
N TRP A 111 1.33 34.57 -15.36
CA TRP A 111 1.60 34.04 -14.02
C TRP A 111 0.44 34.25 -13.05
N ASN A 112 0.10 33.19 -12.32
CA ASN A 112 -1.00 33.16 -11.36
C ASN A 112 -0.56 33.45 -9.91
N GLY A 113 0.71 33.79 -9.69
CA GLY A 113 1.29 34.05 -8.37
C GLY A 113 1.85 32.81 -7.67
N LYS A 114 1.80 31.63 -8.31
CA LYS A 114 2.17 30.35 -7.70
C LYS A 114 3.41 29.75 -8.35
N SER A 115 4.14 28.94 -7.60
CA SER A 115 5.25 28.11 -8.09
C SER A 115 4.98 26.62 -7.87
N LEU A 116 5.53 25.77 -8.73
CA LEU A 116 5.48 24.32 -8.63
C LEU A 116 6.84 23.72 -8.97
N GLN A 117 7.44 23.07 -7.98
CA GLN A 117 8.65 22.29 -8.18
C GLN A 117 8.33 20.84 -8.51
N PHE A 118 8.91 20.35 -9.60
CA PHE A 118 8.82 18.97 -10.02
C PHE A 118 10.00 18.21 -9.42
N GLY A 119 9.70 17.07 -8.81
CA GLY A 119 10.71 16.13 -8.33
C GLY A 119 11.36 15.32 -9.46
N GLY A 120 12.51 14.74 -9.14
CA GLY A 120 13.30 13.88 -10.01
C GLY A 120 12.89 12.40 -9.98
N GLY A 121 13.82 11.53 -10.37
CA GLY A 121 13.65 10.09 -10.49
C GLY A 121 14.96 9.32 -10.26
N ALA A 122 14.86 8.10 -9.71
CA ALA A 122 15.99 7.22 -9.44
C ALA A 122 17.10 7.92 -8.61
N PHE A 123 18.37 7.84 -9.00
CA PHE A 123 19.46 8.56 -8.32
C PHE A 123 19.62 10.02 -8.79
N ASN A 124 18.68 10.54 -9.60
CA ASN A 124 18.82 11.77 -10.38
C ASN A 124 20.10 11.80 -11.24
N GLY A 125 20.44 12.94 -11.83
CA GLY A 125 21.41 13.03 -12.93
C GLY A 125 20.79 13.39 -14.29
N THR A 126 19.47 13.63 -14.33
CA THR A 126 18.76 14.15 -15.50
C THR A 126 18.03 15.42 -15.12
N LEU A 127 18.23 16.50 -15.88
CA LEU A 127 17.57 17.78 -15.64
C LEU A 127 16.04 17.66 -15.76
N VAL A 128 15.34 17.81 -14.64
CA VAL A 128 13.88 17.98 -14.64
C VAL A 128 13.53 19.36 -15.19
N THR A 129 12.85 19.39 -16.33
CA THR A 129 12.57 20.65 -17.05
C THR A 129 11.39 21.42 -16.50
N GLY A 130 10.50 20.79 -15.72
CA GLY A 130 9.26 21.39 -15.22
C GLY A 130 8.26 21.76 -16.33
N THR A 131 8.40 21.21 -17.53
CA THR A 131 7.49 21.44 -18.67
C THR A 131 6.58 20.23 -18.86
N GLY A 132 5.37 20.42 -19.38
CA GLY A 132 4.43 19.31 -19.57
C GLY A 132 3.67 18.91 -18.30
N HIS A 133 3.04 17.74 -18.35
CA HIS A 133 2.25 17.18 -17.25
C HIS A 133 3.12 16.63 -16.12
N HIS A 134 2.67 16.79 -14.87
CA HIS A 134 3.30 16.14 -13.73
C HIS A 134 2.89 14.66 -13.63
N ASN A 135 3.54 13.92 -12.73
CA ASN A 135 3.26 12.52 -12.50
C ASN A 135 1.79 12.27 -12.09
N LEU A 136 1.17 11.23 -12.68
CA LEU A 136 -0.25 10.85 -12.55
C LEU A 136 -1.27 11.92 -12.98
N GLN A 137 -0.86 12.99 -13.65
CA GLN A 137 -1.81 14.01 -14.14
C GLN A 137 -2.63 13.48 -15.32
N PRO A 138 -3.96 13.67 -15.32
CA PRO A 138 -4.81 13.42 -16.48
C PRO A 138 -4.35 14.23 -17.69
N GLN A 139 -4.32 13.57 -18.86
CA GLN A 139 -3.77 14.16 -20.10
C GLN A 139 -4.70 15.20 -20.73
N ASP A 140 -5.96 15.26 -20.32
CA ASP A 140 -6.96 16.23 -20.77
C ASP A 140 -6.92 17.55 -19.97
N LEU A 141 -6.22 17.57 -18.84
CA LEU A 141 -5.94 18.80 -18.08
C LEU A 141 -4.81 19.61 -18.71
N GLU A 142 -4.87 20.93 -18.56
CA GLU A 142 -3.76 21.82 -18.92
C GLU A 142 -2.52 21.49 -18.07
N THR A 143 -1.32 21.64 -18.62
CA THR A 143 -0.06 21.52 -17.85
C THR A 143 0.00 22.59 -16.76
N PRO A 144 0.75 22.39 -15.65
CA PRO A 144 0.88 23.42 -14.61
C PRO A 144 1.39 24.76 -15.14
N LEU A 145 2.33 24.72 -16.10
CA LEU A 145 2.85 25.92 -16.75
C LEU A 145 1.76 26.65 -17.55
N ALA A 146 0.92 25.92 -18.29
CA ALA A 146 -0.24 26.48 -18.98
C ALA A 146 -1.33 27.00 -18.05
N GLN A 147 -1.46 26.43 -16.85
CA GLN A 147 -2.33 26.93 -15.77
C GLN A 147 -1.77 28.21 -15.10
N GLY A 148 -0.56 28.63 -15.46
CA GLY A 148 0.07 29.87 -15.01
C GLY A 148 1.00 29.72 -13.81
N TYR A 149 1.37 28.49 -13.42
CA TYR A 149 2.38 28.27 -12.39
C TYR A 149 3.77 28.57 -12.96
N THR A 150 4.62 29.24 -12.18
CA THR A 150 6.07 29.13 -12.41
C THR A 150 6.46 27.70 -12.12
N THR A 151 7.05 27.00 -13.08
CA THR A 151 7.48 25.61 -12.88
C THR A 151 8.99 25.53 -12.81
N LEU A 152 9.51 24.63 -11.97
CA LEU A 152 10.95 24.45 -11.80
C LEU A 152 11.32 22.99 -11.55
N GLY A 153 12.59 22.66 -11.79
CA GLY A 153 13.19 21.36 -11.53
C GLY A 153 14.71 21.44 -11.58
N SER A 154 15.38 20.35 -11.18
CA SER A 154 16.84 20.26 -11.20
C SER A 154 17.33 18.89 -11.65
N ASP A 155 18.64 18.77 -11.85
CA ASP A 155 19.32 17.50 -12.12
C ASP A 155 19.73 16.72 -10.86
N GLY A 156 19.44 17.26 -9.66
CA GLY A 156 19.84 16.63 -8.40
C GLY A 156 21.32 16.78 -8.06
N GLY A 157 22.09 17.64 -8.76
CA GLY A 157 23.48 17.94 -8.40
C GLY A 157 24.54 17.19 -9.18
N HIS A 158 24.18 16.48 -10.24
CA HIS A 158 25.10 15.80 -11.15
C HIS A 158 24.43 15.51 -12.49
N GLU A 159 25.19 14.99 -13.46
CA GLU A 159 24.68 14.51 -14.73
C GLU A 159 25.03 13.02 -14.89
N SER A 160 24.06 12.20 -15.30
CA SER A 160 24.24 10.77 -15.55
C SER A 160 23.51 10.37 -16.85
N GLY A 161 23.73 9.14 -17.32
CA GLY A 161 22.98 8.57 -18.45
C GLY A 161 21.50 8.30 -18.17
N GLY A 162 21.00 8.69 -16.99
CA GLY A 162 19.69 8.32 -16.45
C GLY A 162 19.71 6.96 -15.74
N GLY A 163 18.67 6.68 -14.95
CA GLY A 163 18.53 5.43 -14.19
C GLY A 163 19.28 5.45 -12.86
N PHE A 164 19.86 4.31 -12.48
CA PHE A 164 20.50 4.10 -11.17
C PHE A 164 22.04 4.07 -11.29
N ASP A 165 22.61 5.08 -11.93
CA ASP A 165 24.05 5.33 -11.88
C ASP A 165 24.37 6.15 -10.63
N ALA A 166 25.22 5.62 -9.74
CA ALA A 166 25.58 6.28 -8.49
C ALA A 166 27.05 6.72 -8.41
N GLU A 167 27.78 6.78 -9.53
CA GLU A 167 29.19 7.20 -9.51
C GLU A 167 29.36 8.62 -8.90
N PHE A 168 28.34 9.48 -9.03
CA PHE A 168 28.31 10.81 -8.42
C PHE A 168 28.56 10.78 -6.89
N ALA A 169 28.14 9.71 -6.20
CA ALA A 169 28.24 9.60 -4.75
C ALA A 169 29.68 9.43 -4.24
N LEU A 170 30.65 9.21 -5.14
CA LEU A 170 32.08 9.28 -4.81
C LEU A 170 32.53 10.71 -4.46
N ASN A 171 31.74 11.73 -4.84
CA ASN A 171 31.92 13.11 -4.41
C ASN A 171 30.91 13.47 -3.31
N GLU A 172 31.41 13.95 -2.16
CA GLU A 172 30.57 14.21 -0.98
C GLU A 172 29.56 15.34 -1.18
N GLU A 173 29.93 16.41 -1.90
CA GLU A 173 28.98 17.49 -2.19
C GLU A 173 27.90 17.05 -3.18
N SER A 174 28.25 16.22 -4.17
CA SER A 174 27.26 15.66 -5.12
C SER A 174 26.27 14.73 -4.41
N LEU A 175 26.74 13.92 -3.46
CA LEU A 175 25.87 13.10 -2.60
C LEU A 175 24.92 13.96 -1.76
N LYS A 176 25.40 15.06 -1.20
CA LYS A 176 24.58 15.99 -0.41
C LYS A 176 23.65 16.83 -1.28
N ASP A 177 24.03 17.14 -2.52
CA ASP A 177 23.13 17.80 -3.46
C ASP A 177 21.96 16.89 -3.82
N TYR A 178 22.22 15.60 -4.06
CA TYR A 178 21.19 14.60 -4.28
C TYR A 178 20.22 14.46 -3.09
N GLY A 179 20.74 14.20 -1.89
CA GLY A 179 19.90 13.87 -0.74
C GLY A 179 19.43 15.05 0.12
N LEU A 180 20.01 16.25 -0.03
CA LEU A 180 19.73 17.39 0.84
C LEU A 180 19.43 18.67 0.06
N PHE A 181 20.38 19.11 -0.76
CA PHE A 181 20.47 20.53 -1.10
C PHE A 181 19.80 20.91 -2.41
N SER A 182 19.63 19.99 -3.37
CA SER A 182 19.14 20.33 -4.71
C SER A 182 17.73 20.94 -4.70
N ILE A 183 16.84 20.45 -3.83
CA ILE A 183 15.49 20.96 -3.65
C ILE A 183 15.52 22.45 -3.29
N LYS A 184 16.19 22.78 -2.18
CA LYS A 184 16.32 24.15 -1.67
C LYS A 184 17.12 25.07 -2.60
N LYS A 185 18.18 24.55 -3.23
CA LYS A 185 18.98 25.29 -4.23
C LYS A 185 18.11 25.73 -5.41
N ALA A 186 17.31 24.84 -5.97
CA ALA A 186 16.43 25.15 -7.10
C ALA A 186 15.29 26.09 -6.70
N HIS A 187 14.68 25.85 -5.53
CA HIS A 187 13.63 26.71 -4.96
C HIS A 187 14.11 28.16 -4.82
N ASP A 188 15.20 28.39 -4.08
CA ASP A 188 15.66 29.74 -3.76
C ASP A 188 16.10 30.52 -4.98
N VAL A 189 16.75 29.83 -5.91
CA VAL A 189 17.08 30.40 -7.22
C VAL A 189 15.80 30.83 -7.95
N SER A 190 14.75 30.02 -7.94
CA SER A 190 13.49 30.36 -8.60
C SER A 190 12.80 31.57 -7.97
N GLU A 191 12.84 31.71 -6.65
CA GLU A 191 12.28 32.87 -5.94
C GLU A 191 13.01 34.17 -6.31
N VAL A 192 14.35 34.13 -6.38
CA VAL A 192 15.15 35.27 -6.85
C VAL A 192 14.84 35.61 -8.32
N LEU A 193 14.64 34.61 -9.17
CA LEU A 193 14.29 34.82 -10.58
C LEU A 193 12.87 35.38 -10.74
N MET A 194 11.91 34.94 -9.92
CA MET A 194 10.55 35.47 -9.89
C MET A 194 10.53 36.92 -9.43
N ASP A 195 11.28 37.29 -8.37
CA ASP A 195 11.41 38.69 -7.97
C ASP A 195 12.04 39.54 -9.07
N ALA A 196 13.06 39.03 -9.76
CA ALA A 196 13.69 39.74 -10.88
C ALA A 196 12.76 39.90 -12.10
N TYR A 197 11.90 38.92 -12.39
CA TYR A 197 11.07 38.89 -13.59
C TYR A 197 9.67 39.52 -13.39
N TYR A 198 9.02 39.22 -12.28
CA TYR A 198 7.68 39.69 -11.92
C TYR A 198 7.68 40.85 -10.91
N GLY A 199 8.78 41.08 -10.19
CA GLY A 199 8.87 42.07 -9.12
C GLY A 199 8.37 41.58 -7.76
N GLN A 200 8.14 40.27 -7.60
CA GLN A 200 7.78 39.62 -6.34
C GLN A 200 8.08 38.11 -6.39
N GLU A 201 8.30 37.53 -5.21
CA GLU A 201 8.36 36.09 -4.93
C GLU A 201 6.97 35.43 -5.06
N SER A 202 6.91 34.09 -5.03
CA SER A 202 5.64 33.35 -5.09
C SER A 202 4.75 33.60 -3.85
N GLU A 203 3.44 33.60 -4.07
CA GLU A 203 2.43 33.65 -2.98
C GLU A 203 2.17 32.26 -2.41
N PHE A 204 2.23 31.24 -3.27
CA PHE A 204 2.13 29.83 -2.90
C PHE A 204 3.16 29.02 -3.69
N ALA A 205 3.93 28.20 -3.00
CA ALA A 205 4.91 27.27 -3.52
C ALA A 205 4.49 25.83 -3.21
N TYR A 206 4.46 25.02 -4.27
CA TYR A 206 4.07 23.62 -4.21
C TYR A 206 5.19 22.71 -4.68
N PHE A 207 5.19 21.47 -4.19
CA PHE A 207 6.06 20.40 -4.70
C PHE A 207 5.23 19.21 -5.17
N ILE A 208 5.59 18.61 -6.31
CA ILE A 208 4.99 17.35 -6.77
C ILE A 208 6.04 16.40 -7.35
N GLY A 209 5.97 15.12 -6.98
CA GLY A 209 6.84 14.11 -7.57
C GLY A 209 6.38 12.69 -7.31
N GLY A 210 6.88 11.77 -8.13
CA GLY A 210 6.73 10.33 -7.94
C GLY A 210 8.08 9.67 -7.67
N SER A 211 8.12 8.54 -6.97
CA SER A 211 9.37 7.78 -6.76
C SER A 211 10.40 8.58 -5.94
N GLN A 212 11.61 8.79 -6.46
CA GLN A 212 12.58 9.75 -5.90
C GLN A 212 12.00 11.17 -5.82
N GLY A 213 11.20 11.62 -6.80
CA GLY A 213 10.48 12.89 -6.67
C GLY A 213 9.43 12.88 -5.55
N GLY A 214 8.87 11.71 -5.22
CA GLY A 214 8.00 11.55 -4.06
C GLY A 214 8.77 11.63 -2.75
N HIS A 215 9.99 11.08 -2.70
CA HIS A 215 10.94 11.30 -1.62
C HIS A 215 11.27 12.80 -1.45
N GLU A 216 11.61 13.48 -2.55
CA GLU A 216 11.93 14.90 -2.55
C GLU A 216 10.75 15.77 -2.11
N ALA A 217 9.52 15.38 -2.42
CA ALA A 217 8.32 16.05 -1.93
C ALA A 217 8.21 15.99 -0.39
N LEU A 218 8.55 14.84 0.20
CA LEU A 218 8.60 14.69 1.65
C LEU A 218 9.78 15.47 2.25
N ASP A 219 10.94 15.49 1.58
CA ASP A 219 12.10 16.31 1.97
C ASP A 219 11.77 17.81 1.99
N ALA A 220 11.07 18.29 0.96
CA ALA A 220 10.59 19.66 0.85
C ALA A 220 9.76 20.05 2.08
N ALA A 221 8.78 19.22 2.44
CA ALA A 221 7.96 19.45 3.63
C ALA A 221 8.76 19.34 4.93
N ALA A 222 9.63 18.32 5.05
CA ALA A 222 10.28 17.99 6.31
C ALA A 222 11.47 18.89 6.66
N ARG A 223 12.30 19.24 5.67
CA ARG A 223 13.55 20.02 5.86
C ARG A 223 13.38 21.49 5.51
N TYR A 224 12.47 21.80 4.61
CA TYR A 224 12.21 23.14 4.10
C TYR A 224 10.76 23.57 4.34
N PRO A 225 10.23 23.38 5.58
CA PRO A 225 8.83 23.61 5.86
C PRO A 225 8.43 25.06 5.56
N ASP A 226 9.37 26.01 5.65
CA ASP A 226 9.10 27.42 5.41
C ASP A 226 8.87 27.81 3.94
N ASP A 227 9.31 26.95 3.02
CA ASP A 227 9.41 27.24 1.59
C ASP A 227 8.24 26.69 0.78
N TYR A 228 7.39 25.83 1.35
CA TYR A 228 6.27 25.22 0.65
C TYR A 228 4.99 25.27 1.49
N GLU A 229 3.85 25.44 0.82
CA GLU A 229 2.52 25.38 1.43
C GLU A 229 1.85 24.02 1.24
N GLY A 230 2.27 23.26 0.23
CA GLY A 230 1.71 21.93 -0.03
C GLY A 230 2.62 21.04 -0.85
N VAL A 231 2.58 19.73 -0.57
CA VAL A 231 3.35 18.74 -1.33
C VAL A 231 2.48 17.54 -1.73
N VAL A 232 2.71 17.01 -2.93
CA VAL A 232 2.16 15.73 -3.40
C VAL A 232 3.30 14.73 -3.57
N ALA A 233 3.27 13.66 -2.78
CA ALA A 233 4.25 12.59 -2.77
C ALA A 233 3.63 11.29 -3.30
N ASN A 234 3.87 10.99 -4.58
CA ASN A 234 3.42 9.74 -5.19
C ASN A 234 4.47 8.65 -5.02
N TYR A 235 4.05 7.47 -4.54
CA TYR A 235 4.86 6.28 -4.27
C TYR A 235 6.29 6.61 -3.81
N PRO A 236 6.45 7.30 -2.65
CA PRO A 236 7.72 7.93 -2.28
C PRO A 236 8.78 6.95 -1.81
N ALA A 237 10.01 7.12 -2.30
CA ALA A 237 11.22 6.42 -1.81
C ALA A 237 11.75 7.00 -0.48
N TYR A 238 10.89 7.18 0.53
CA TYR A 238 11.20 8.03 1.69
C TYR A 238 12.36 7.52 2.58
N ASN A 239 12.63 6.21 2.58
CA ASN A 239 13.68 5.55 3.36
C ASN A 239 14.71 4.87 2.44
N VAL A 240 15.38 5.65 1.59
CA VAL A 240 16.26 5.19 0.49
C VAL A 240 17.27 4.13 0.95
N MET A 241 17.94 4.31 2.09
CA MET A 241 18.92 3.34 2.58
C MET A 241 18.30 1.99 2.92
N MET A 242 17.21 1.99 3.70
CA MET A 242 16.50 0.76 4.05
C MET A 242 15.89 0.09 2.81
N LEU A 243 15.30 0.89 1.91
CA LEU A 243 14.73 0.43 0.65
C LEU A 243 15.79 -0.26 -0.22
N HIS A 244 16.95 0.35 -0.45
CA HIS A 244 17.98 -0.23 -1.32
C HIS A 244 18.63 -1.49 -0.73
N LEU A 245 18.74 -1.60 0.60
CA LEU A 245 19.17 -2.84 1.24
C LEU A 245 18.11 -3.94 1.10
N SER A 246 16.81 -3.60 1.19
CA SER A 246 15.71 -4.52 0.89
C SER A 246 15.71 -4.98 -0.56
N SER A 247 15.97 -4.06 -1.51
CA SER A 247 16.10 -4.37 -2.93
C SER A 247 17.28 -5.32 -3.18
N LEU A 248 18.43 -5.08 -2.51
CA LEU A 248 19.57 -5.99 -2.57
C LEU A 248 19.20 -7.39 -2.04
N ASN A 249 18.48 -7.46 -0.91
CA ASN A 249 18.05 -8.73 -0.34
C ASN A 249 17.13 -9.51 -1.30
N ALA A 250 16.13 -8.84 -1.88
CA ALA A 250 15.23 -9.43 -2.88
C ALA A 250 16.00 -9.89 -4.15
N GLY A 251 16.91 -9.05 -4.65
CA GLY A 251 17.76 -9.38 -5.80
C GLY A 251 18.70 -10.56 -5.54
N ARG A 252 19.32 -10.62 -4.35
CA ARG A 252 20.18 -11.76 -3.95
C ARG A 252 19.40 -13.06 -3.84
N ALA A 253 18.14 -13.01 -3.40
CA ALA A 253 17.29 -14.19 -3.35
C ALA A 253 17.12 -14.83 -4.74
N MET A 254 16.95 -14.01 -5.79
CA MET A 254 16.84 -14.49 -7.17
C MET A 254 18.15 -15.07 -7.73
N TYR A 255 19.30 -14.65 -7.21
CA TYR A 255 20.61 -15.10 -7.67
C TYR A 255 21.27 -16.13 -6.74
N ALA A 256 20.57 -16.56 -5.70
CA ALA A 256 21.04 -17.53 -4.73
C ALA A 256 21.35 -18.89 -5.39
N GLU A 257 22.21 -19.67 -4.72
CA GLU A 257 22.57 -21.03 -5.12
C GLU A 257 23.06 -21.15 -6.58
N GLY A 258 23.76 -20.14 -7.09
CA GLY A 258 24.25 -20.16 -8.48
C GLY A 258 23.14 -20.03 -9.53
N GLY A 259 21.97 -19.51 -9.14
CA GLY A 259 20.86 -19.16 -10.03
C GLY A 259 19.72 -20.17 -10.03
N GLU A 260 19.78 -21.20 -9.19
CA GLU A 260 18.72 -22.21 -9.04
C GLU A 260 17.41 -21.62 -8.49
N ALA A 261 17.51 -20.49 -7.77
CA ALA A 261 16.37 -19.78 -7.19
C ALA A 261 15.76 -18.72 -8.15
N TRP A 262 16.36 -18.52 -9.32
CA TRP A 262 15.94 -17.47 -10.26
C TRP A 262 14.57 -17.81 -10.86
N LEU A 263 13.69 -16.81 -10.90
CA LEU A 263 12.43 -16.90 -11.62
C LEU A 263 12.62 -16.44 -13.05
N SER A 264 12.46 -17.37 -14.00
CA SER A 264 12.41 -17.03 -15.42
C SER A 264 11.17 -16.20 -15.76
N PRO A 265 11.10 -15.58 -16.95
CA PRO A 265 9.88 -14.92 -17.41
C PRO A 265 8.66 -15.86 -17.41
N GLU A 266 8.85 -17.13 -17.73
CA GLU A 266 7.81 -18.15 -17.68
C GLU A 266 7.35 -18.45 -16.25
N ASP A 267 8.28 -18.58 -15.30
CA ASP A 267 7.96 -18.81 -13.89
C ASP A 267 7.23 -17.62 -13.28
N THR A 268 7.68 -16.41 -13.61
CA THR A 268 7.05 -15.19 -13.11
C THR A 268 5.65 -15.04 -13.67
N LYS A 269 5.44 -15.37 -14.95
CA LYS A 269 4.09 -15.41 -15.54
C LYS A 269 3.21 -16.44 -14.83
N LEU A 270 3.72 -17.65 -14.57
CA LEU A 270 2.97 -18.70 -13.86
C LEU A 270 2.53 -18.24 -12.47
N LEU A 271 3.43 -17.59 -11.72
CA LEU A 271 3.13 -17.02 -10.42
C LEU A 271 2.06 -15.93 -10.52
N THR A 272 2.25 -14.96 -11.41
CA THR A 272 1.33 -13.83 -11.59
C THR A 272 -0.06 -14.32 -12.01
N ASP A 273 -0.17 -15.25 -12.97
CA ASP A 273 -1.46 -15.83 -13.37
C ASP A 273 -2.19 -16.47 -12.18
N THR A 274 -1.46 -17.21 -11.34
CA THR A 274 -2.00 -17.87 -10.14
C THR A 274 -2.45 -16.86 -9.09
N VAL A 275 -1.69 -15.77 -8.90
CA VAL A 275 -2.06 -14.68 -8.00
C VAL A 275 -3.41 -14.10 -8.40
N TYR A 276 -3.62 -13.78 -9.69
CA TYR A 276 -4.91 -13.26 -10.15
C TYR A 276 -6.03 -14.31 -10.06
N GLU A 277 -5.77 -15.57 -10.38
CA GLU A 277 -6.78 -16.64 -10.26
C GLU A 277 -7.31 -16.80 -8.83
N VAL A 278 -6.44 -16.62 -7.82
CA VAL A 278 -6.82 -16.76 -6.41
C VAL A 278 -7.38 -15.46 -5.84
N CYS A 279 -6.86 -14.30 -6.25
CA CYS A 279 -7.08 -13.04 -5.56
C CYS A 279 -8.04 -12.06 -6.24
N ASP A 280 -8.22 -12.13 -7.56
CA ASP A 280 -9.16 -11.28 -8.32
C ASP A 280 -10.49 -12.03 -8.48
N THR A 281 -11.25 -12.09 -7.37
CA THR A 281 -12.49 -12.86 -7.28
C THR A 281 -13.62 -12.05 -6.65
N VAL A 282 -14.85 -12.33 -7.11
CA VAL A 282 -16.07 -11.70 -6.58
C VAL A 282 -16.20 -11.92 -5.07
N GLU A 283 -15.71 -13.05 -4.57
CA GLU A 283 -15.73 -13.40 -3.15
C GLU A 283 -14.78 -12.55 -2.30
N LEU A 284 -13.68 -12.03 -2.87
CA LEU A 284 -12.67 -11.28 -2.11
C LEU A 284 -12.89 -9.78 -2.13
N ASP A 285 -13.26 -9.18 -3.26
CA ASP A 285 -13.43 -7.73 -3.39
C ASP A 285 -14.69 -7.30 -4.16
N GLY A 286 -15.55 -8.27 -4.48
CA GLY A 286 -16.81 -8.05 -5.17
C GLY A 286 -16.69 -8.12 -6.70
N ALA A 287 -15.49 -8.06 -7.28
CA ALA A 287 -15.30 -8.04 -8.73
C ALA A 287 -14.26 -9.08 -9.20
N ALA A 288 -14.28 -9.40 -10.49
CA ALA A 288 -13.23 -10.16 -11.15
C ALA A 288 -12.81 -9.36 -12.39
N ASP A 289 -12.11 -8.25 -12.16
CA ASP A 289 -11.97 -7.13 -13.10
C ASP A 289 -10.52 -6.83 -13.51
N GLY A 290 -9.59 -7.72 -13.14
CA GLY A 290 -8.16 -7.58 -13.36
C GLY A 290 -7.48 -6.67 -12.35
N ILE A 291 -8.11 -6.37 -11.21
CA ILE A 291 -7.55 -5.53 -10.13
C ILE A 291 -7.79 -6.23 -8.79
N ILE A 292 -6.70 -6.55 -8.08
CA ILE A 292 -6.80 -7.07 -6.71
C ILE A 292 -7.03 -5.88 -5.77
N SER A 293 -8.30 -5.64 -5.42
CA SER A 293 -8.68 -4.52 -4.56
C SER A 293 -8.55 -4.86 -3.07
N ASN A 294 -8.91 -6.10 -2.67
CA ASN A 294 -8.74 -6.57 -1.29
C ASN A 294 -7.40 -7.28 -1.09
N VAL A 295 -6.30 -6.54 -1.14
CA VAL A 295 -4.95 -7.08 -0.91
C VAL A 295 -4.83 -7.78 0.45
N ALA A 296 -5.49 -7.26 1.49
CA ALA A 296 -5.49 -7.89 2.80
C ALA A 296 -6.14 -9.29 2.77
N GLY A 297 -7.30 -9.42 2.12
CA GLY A 297 -7.97 -10.71 1.91
C GLY A 297 -7.15 -11.67 1.04
N CYS A 298 -6.55 -11.18 -0.05
CA CYS A 298 -5.65 -11.97 -0.90
C CYS A 298 -4.50 -12.59 -0.08
N ASN A 299 -3.87 -11.81 0.79
CA ASN A 299 -2.79 -12.30 1.67
C ASN A 299 -3.22 -13.37 2.68
N GLU A 300 -4.51 -13.46 3.02
CA GLU A 300 -5.02 -14.50 3.92
C GLU A 300 -5.23 -15.83 3.20
N VAL A 301 -5.53 -15.80 1.90
CA VAL A 301 -5.80 -17.01 1.10
C VAL A 301 -4.59 -17.49 0.31
N LEU A 302 -3.73 -16.59 -0.14
CA LEU A 302 -2.53 -16.88 -0.92
C LEU A 302 -1.27 -16.74 -0.07
N THR A 303 -1.05 -17.73 0.81
CA THR A 303 0.17 -17.83 1.63
C THR A 303 1.28 -18.55 0.86
N ILE A 304 2.52 -18.53 1.38
CA ILE A 304 3.62 -19.32 0.80
C ILE A 304 3.32 -20.82 0.79
N ASP A 305 2.67 -21.35 1.83
CA ASP A 305 2.20 -22.74 1.84
C ASP A 305 1.19 -23.01 0.71
N ALA A 306 0.32 -22.03 0.40
CA ALA A 306 -0.62 -22.14 -0.72
C ALA A 306 0.11 -22.09 -2.07
N VAL A 307 1.12 -21.23 -2.21
CA VAL A 307 1.98 -21.18 -3.41
C VAL A 307 2.71 -22.52 -3.60
N GLU A 308 3.30 -23.08 -2.55
CA GLU A 308 3.95 -24.41 -2.63
C GLU A 308 2.95 -25.50 -3.00
N GLN A 309 1.73 -25.46 -2.46
CA GLN A 309 0.69 -26.44 -2.79
C GLN A 309 0.20 -26.33 -4.24
N LEU A 310 0.03 -25.10 -4.75
CA LEU A 310 -0.52 -24.84 -6.08
C LEU A 310 0.53 -24.99 -7.19
N LEU A 311 1.77 -24.56 -6.91
CA LEU A 311 2.81 -24.41 -7.92
C LEU A 311 4.04 -25.27 -7.66
N GLY A 312 4.21 -25.91 -6.50
CA GLY A 312 5.41 -26.68 -6.18
C GLY A 312 5.61 -27.90 -7.09
N CYS A 313 6.85 -28.08 -7.57
CA CYS A 313 7.18 -29.24 -8.41
C CYS A 313 7.08 -30.56 -7.64
N GLU A 314 6.43 -31.57 -8.24
CA GLU A 314 6.46 -32.93 -7.72
C GLU A 314 7.88 -33.52 -7.79
N ALA A 315 8.19 -34.45 -6.87
CA ALA A 315 9.50 -35.08 -6.82
C ALA A 315 9.82 -35.84 -8.14
N GLY A 316 10.77 -35.31 -8.91
CA GLY A 316 11.18 -35.87 -10.20
C GLY A 316 10.42 -35.33 -11.41
N ALA A 317 9.69 -34.23 -11.26
CA ALA A 317 9.14 -33.43 -12.36
C ALA A 317 10.24 -33.03 -13.36
N ALA A 318 9.88 -32.94 -14.63
CA ALA A 318 10.74 -32.38 -15.67
C ALA A 318 10.69 -30.84 -15.61
N GLU A 319 11.75 -30.16 -16.09
CA GLU A 319 11.78 -28.68 -16.21
C GLU A 319 10.63 -28.11 -17.07
N GLU A 320 9.91 -28.96 -17.82
CA GLU A 320 8.80 -28.58 -18.70
C GLU A 320 7.43 -28.54 -17.99
N ASP A 321 7.34 -28.95 -16.72
CA ASP A 321 6.07 -29.25 -16.02
C ASP A 321 5.33 -28.01 -15.47
N ALA A 322 5.75 -26.78 -15.80
CA ALA A 322 5.13 -25.52 -15.36
C ALA A 322 4.86 -25.49 -13.84
N CYS A 323 5.93 -25.67 -13.06
CA CYS A 323 5.92 -25.67 -11.59
C CYS A 323 7.16 -24.95 -11.07
N LEU A 324 7.15 -24.56 -9.80
CA LEU A 324 8.22 -23.87 -9.10
C LEU A 324 9.03 -24.82 -8.22
N THR A 325 10.35 -24.68 -8.26
CA THR A 325 11.27 -25.47 -7.41
C THR A 325 11.22 -25.00 -5.95
N PRO A 326 11.67 -25.81 -4.98
CA PRO A 326 11.82 -25.37 -3.59
C PRO A 326 12.71 -24.13 -3.44
N GLU A 327 13.76 -24.00 -4.24
CA GLU A 327 14.67 -22.85 -4.27
C GLU A 327 13.94 -21.58 -4.75
N GLN A 328 13.12 -21.69 -5.80
CA GLN A 328 12.30 -20.58 -6.30
C GLN A 328 11.22 -20.17 -5.29
N ILE A 329 10.54 -21.13 -4.65
CA ILE A 329 9.55 -20.84 -3.60
C ILE A 329 10.22 -20.13 -2.40
N THR A 330 11.44 -20.54 -2.03
CA THR A 330 12.21 -19.85 -0.98
C THR A 330 12.57 -18.42 -1.37
N ALA A 331 12.88 -18.16 -2.64
CA ALA A 331 13.10 -16.79 -3.13
C ALA A 331 11.82 -15.96 -3.09
N ILE A 332 10.67 -16.53 -3.48
CA ILE A 332 9.36 -15.87 -3.37
C ILE A 332 9.05 -15.53 -1.91
N ASP A 333 9.26 -16.46 -0.97
CA ASP A 333 9.07 -16.23 0.46
C ASP A 333 9.98 -15.10 0.99
N THR A 334 11.24 -15.06 0.53
CA THR A 334 12.18 -14.00 0.89
C THR A 334 11.69 -12.62 0.43
N VAL A 335 11.11 -12.53 -0.77
CA VAL A 335 10.54 -11.29 -1.31
C VAL A 335 9.21 -10.93 -0.63
N HIS A 336 8.41 -11.94 -0.26
CA HIS A 336 7.13 -11.81 0.44
C HIS A 336 7.25 -11.54 1.95
N SER A 337 8.46 -11.63 2.51
CA SER A 337 8.73 -11.42 3.93
C SER A 337 9.39 -10.06 4.22
N SER A 338 9.21 -9.54 5.45
CA SER A 338 9.99 -8.39 5.92
C SER A 338 11.48 -8.74 5.99
N TYR A 339 12.33 -7.79 5.64
CA TYR A 339 13.79 -7.93 5.68
C TYR A 339 14.38 -7.21 6.89
N VAL A 340 15.19 -7.93 7.67
CA VAL A 340 15.91 -7.38 8.83
C VAL A 340 17.40 -7.27 8.51
N PRO A 341 17.95 -6.07 8.23
CA PRO A 341 19.36 -5.91 7.90
C PRO A 341 20.30 -6.09 9.11
N GLY A 342 19.78 -6.18 10.33
CA GLY A 342 20.61 -6.29 11.54
C GLY A 342 21.28 -4.99 11.98
N VAL A 343 20.96 -3.87 11.31
CA VAL A 343 21.32 -2.51 11.69
C VAL A 343 20.05 -1.66 11.78
N GLU A 344 20.01 -0.71 12.73
CA GLU A 344 18.93 0.26 12.81
C GLU A 344 19.24 1.44 11.87
N ILE A 345 18.30 1.78 10.99
CA ILE A 345 18.43 2.82 9.97
C ILE A 345 17.31 3.83 10.20
N ALA A 346 17.67 5.03 10.66
CA ALA A 346 16.72 6.13 10.93
C ALA A 346 15.48 5.67 11.74
N GLY A 347 15.73 4.95 12.84
CA GLY A 347 14.69 4.42 13.75
C GLY A 347 13.96 3.16 13.26
N GLN A 348 14.27 2.66 12.07
CA GLN A 348 13.68 1.44 11.51
C GLN A 348 14.63 0.25 11.66
N THR A 349 14.09 -0.90 12.06
CA THR A 349 14.84 -2.16 12.20
C THR A 349 14.57 -3.17 11.11
N GLU A 350 13.56 -2.93 10.27
CA GLU A 350 13.19 -3.81 9.16
C GLU A 350 12.64 -3.00 7.97
N ALA A 351 12.80 -3.54 6.78
CA ALA A 351 12.05 -3.14 5.59
C ALA A 351 10.83 -4.06 5.45
N ARG A 352 9.67 -3.50 5.12
CA ARG A 352 8.48 -4.32 4.90
C ARG A 352 8.59 -5.07 3.56
N ARG A 353 7.88 -6.19 3.49
CA ARG A 353 7.83 -7.10 2.33
C ARG A 353 7.51 -6.39 1.01
N TRP A 354 7.81 -7.05 -0.10
CA TRP A 354 7.44 -6.63 -1.45
C TRP A 354 6.11 -7.26 -1.90
N PRO A 355 5.36 -6.65 -2.83
CA PRO A 355 4.02 -7.10 -3.22
C PRO A 355 4.03 -8.26 -4.23
N ILE A 356 4.90 -9.27 -4.05
CA ILE A 356 5.06 -10.38 -5.01
C ILE A 356 3.82 -11.27 -5.19
N LEU A 357 2.94 -11.28 -4.19
CA LEU A 357 1.67 -12.01 -4.22
C LEU A 357 0.45 -11.07 -4.21
N GLU A 358 0.63 -9.77 -4.50
CA GLU A 358 -0.39 -8.74 -4.28
C GLU A 358 -0.83 -8.01 -5.56
N GLY A 359 -0.58 -8.61 -6.73
CA GLY A 359 -1.04 -8.10 -8.03
C GLY A 359 -0.01 -7.31 -8.84
N ALA A 360 1.18 -7.06 -8.29
CA ALA A 360 2.34 -6.63 -9.06
C ALA A 360 2.68 -7.66 -10.14
N LEU A 361 2.99 -7.21 -11.36
CA LEU A 361 3.11 -8.12 -12.50
C LEU A 361 4.43 -8.89 -12.53
N TRP A 362 5.50 -8.33 -11.93
CA TRP A 362 6.89 -8.81 -11.92
C TRP A 362 7.40 -9.29 -13.29
N GLN A 363 8.48 -8.68 -13.78
CA GLN A 363 8.98 -8.98 -15.13
C GLN A 363 10.50 -9.17 -15.12
N ALA A 364 11.05 -9.46 -16.29
CA ALA A 364 12.51 -9.51 -16.49
C ALA A 364 13.20 -8.20 -16.07
N SER A 365 12.49 -7.06 -16.09
CA SER A 365 12.99 -5.80 -15.52
C SER A 365 13.28 -5.88 -14.01
N ASN A 366 12.55 -6.70 -13.25
CA ASN A 366 12.67 -6.78 -11.81
C ASN A 366 13.72 -7.81 -11.37
N PHE A 367 13.74 -8.98 -12.01
CA PHE A 367 14.59 -10.12 -11.64
C PHE A 367 15.74 -10.42 -12.61
N GLY A 368 15.83 -9.65 -13.70
CA GLY A 368 16.90 -9.74 -14.69
C GLY A 368 16.56 -10.68 -15.84
N ALA A 369 17.44 -10.71 -16.83
CA ALA A 369 17.32 -11.57 -18.01
C ALA A 369 18.14 -12.86 -17.91
N GLU A 370 18.99 -12.98 -16.89
CA GLU A 370 19.93 -14.08 -16.69
C GLU A 370 19.92 -14.52 -15.21
N PRO A 371 20.13 -15.80 -14.91
CA PRO A 371 20.05 -16.35 -13.55
C PRO A 371 21.23 -15.99 -12.65
N GLN A 372 22.21 -15.25 -13.16
CA GLN A 372 23.42 -14.87 -12.43
C GLN A 372 23.80 -13.42 -12.71
N PRO A 373 24.15 -12.64 -11.67
CA PRO A 373 24.59 -11.27 -11.85
C PRO A 373 26.07 -11.24 -12.26
N SER A 374 26.49 -10.16 -12.91
CA SER A 374 27.91 -9.89 -13.11
C SER A 374 28.45 -8.83 -12.15
N ASN A 375 29.77 -8.87 -11.93
CA ASN A 375 30.50 -7.82 -11.24
C ASN A 375 31.72 -7.41 -12.10
N PRO A 376 31.76 -6.20 -12.70
CA PRO A 376 30.76 -5.14 -12.64
C PRO A 376 29.42 -5.52 -13.29
N LEU A 377 28.37 -4.75 -13.01
CA LEU A 377 27.03 -4.98 -13.57
C LEU A 377 27.08 -4.87 -15.10
N SER A 378 26.43 -5.80 -15.78
CA SER A 378 26.40 -5.86 -17.25
C SER A 378 25.18 -5.16 -17.85
N GLY A 379 24.16 -4.90 -17.02
CA GLY A 379 22.87 -4.36 -17.43
C GLY A 379 21.84 -5.44 -17.75
N SER A 380 22.16 -6.74 -17.58
CA SER A 380 21.18 -7.83 -17.65
C SER A 380 20.57 -8.16 -16.29
N GLU A 381 21.09 -7.57 -15.21
CA GLU A 381 20.59 -7.77 -13.86
C GLU A 381 19.21 -7.11 -13.66
N GLY A 382 18.43 -7.67 -12.75
CA GLY A 382 17.13 -7.13 -12.38
C GLY A 382 17.26 -5.85 -11.56
N LEU A 383 16.27 -4.97 -11.70
CA LEU A 383 16.20 -3.68 -11.01
C LEU A 383 16.54 -3.79 -9.53
N LEU A 384 15.88 -4.70 -8.79
CA LEU A 384 16.06 -4.77 -7.34
C LEU A 384 17.52 -5.07 -6.96
N TYR A 385 18.17 -6.00 -7.68
CA TYR A 385 19.59 -6.26 -7.48
C TYR A 385 20.45 -5.08 -7.90
N SER A 386 20.23 -4.51 -9.09
CA SER A 386 21.05 -3.41 -9.64
C SER A 386 21.07 -2.20 -8.72
N VAL A 387 19.90 -1.78 -8.22
CA VAL A 387 19.78 -0.63 -7.31
C VAL A 387 20.53 -0.89 -6.01
N GLY A 388 20.30 -2.05 -5.40
CA GLY A 388 20.98 -2.45 -4.16
C GLY A 388 22.50 -2.58 -4.33
N ALA A 389 22.95 -3.18 -5.42
CA ALA A 389 24.36 -3.37 -5.73
C ALA A 389 25.08 -2.04 -6.00
N THR A 390 24.45 -1.13 -6.76
CA THR A 390 24.97 0.21 -6.98
C THR A 390 25.06 0.99 -5.66
N ASN A 391 24.03 0.91 -4.81
CA ASN A 391 24.04 1.54 -3.49
C ASN A 391 25.22 1.06 -2.63
N VAL A 392 25.43 -0.26 -2.58
CA VAL A 392 26.57 -0.86 -1.87
C VAL A 392 27.89 -0.35 -2.42
N LYS A 393 28.09 -0.40 -3.74
CA LYS A 393 29.37 -0.06 -4.38
C LYS A 393 29.76 1.40 -4.23
N TYR A 394 28.84 2.32 -4.50
CA TYR A 394 29.20 3.73 -4.66
C TYR A 394 28.88 4.60 -3.43
N LEU A 395 27.82 4.29 -2.69
CA LEU A 395 27.44 5.07 -1.51
C LEU A 395 28.10 4.49 -0.24
N ILE A 396 27.98 3.17 -0.03
CA ILE A 396 28.40 2.51 1.21
C ILE A 396 29.90 2.21 1.21
N THR A 397 30.37 1.33 0.31
CA THR A 397 31.77 0.88 0.33
C THR A 397 32.72 1.83 -0.40
N GLN A 398 32.19 2.67 -1.30
CA GLN A 398 32.94 3.53 -2.21
C GLN A 398 33.99 2.73 -3.03
N ASP A 399 33.68 1.48 -3.35
CA ASP A 399 34.49 0.57 -4.15
C ASP A 399 33.65 0.03 -5.33
N PRO A 400 33.85 0.56 -6.55
CA PRO A 400 33.12 0.12 -7.75
C PRO A 400 33.27 -1.38 -8.09
N ASP A 401 34.37 -2.01 -7.62
CA ASP A 401 34.69 -3.41 -7.86
C ASP A 401 34.11 -4.35 -6.76
N TYR A 402 33.50 -3.80 -5.71
CA TYR A 402 32.96 -4.57 -4.59
C TYR A 402 31.88 -5.58 -5.03
N ASP A 403 31.93 -6.81 -4.51
CA ASP A 403 30.92 -7.82 -4.82
C ASP A 403 29.70 -7.68 -3.91
N ALA A 404 28.59 -7.16 -4.46
CA ALA A 404 27.36 -6.93 -3.71
C ALA A 404 26.68 -8.24 -3.23
N MET A 405 27.00 -9.40 -3.84
CA MET A 405 26.51 -10.69 -3.35
C MET A 405 27.09 -11.07 -1.99
N GLU A 406 28.23 -10.49 -1.60
CA GLU A 406 28.94 -10.75 -0.35
C GLU A 406 28.72 -9.67 0.71
N PHE A 407 27.88 -8.67 0.42
CA PHE A 407 27.66 -7.54 1.33
C PHE A 407 26.96 -7.96 2.62
N ASP A 408 27.53 -7.54 3.75
CA ASP A 408 26.95 -7.63 5.09
C ASP A 408 26.77 -6.21 5.67
N PRO A 409 25.51 -5.71 5.83
CA PRO A 409 25.25 -4.38 6.36
C PRO A 409 25.78 -4.17 7.79
N THR A 410 25.95 -5.22 8.59
CA THR A 410 26.41 -5.10 9.98
C THR A 410 27.88 -4.68 10.09
N GLU A 411 28.66 -4.85 9.03
CA GLU A 411 30.04 -4.36 8.95
C GLU A 411 30.13 -2.85 8.65
N TRP A 412 29.02 -2.22 8.25
CA TRP A 412 28.95 -0.84 7.73
C TRP A 412 27.96 0.07 8.47
N GLU A 413 27.54 -0.30 9.68
CA GLU A 413 26.51 0.41 10.46
C GLU A 413 26.72 1.94 10.53
N GLU A 414 27.92 2.40 10.88
CA GLU A 414 28.22 3.84 11.00
C GLU A 414 28.03 4.58 9.66
N ARG A 415 28.48 3.96 8.56
CA ARG A 415 28.34 4.55 7.22
C ARG A 415 26.89 4.56 6.76
N ILE A 416 26.14 3.49 7.03
CA ILE A 416 24.71 3.40 6.70
C ILE A 416 23.93 4.48 7.45
N GLN A 417 24.22 4.71 8.73
CA GLN A 417 23.58 5.78 9.52
C GLN A 417 23.91 7.18 9.01
N GLU A 418 25.17 7.42 8.61
CA GLU A 418 25.58 8.68 7.98
C GLU A 418 24.79 8.93 6.68
N LEU A 419 24.68 7.91 5.82
CA LEU A 419 23.96 7.99 4.55
C LEU A 419 22.46 8.19 4.77
N ALA A 420 21.86 7.52 5.75
CA ALA A 420 20.45 7.69 6.07
C ALA A 420 20.15 9.13 6.52
N ALA A 421 21.02 9.77 7.30
CA ALA A 421 20.86 11.18 7.66
C ALA A 421 20.92 12.15 6.44
N ILE A 422 21.54 11.70 5.35
CA ILE A 422 21.58 12.44 4.08
C ILE A 422 20.33 12.12 3.25
N THR A 423 20.00 10.84 3.08
CA THR A 423 19.10 10.36 2.01
C THR A 423 17.75 9.81 2.47
N ASP A 424 17.43 9.81 3.76
CA ASP A 424 16.15 9.33 4.29
C ASP A 424 15.38 10.49 4.97
N VAL A 425 14.04 10.44 4.91
CA VAL A 425 13.11 11.36 5.60
C VAL A 425 12.27 10.68 6.69
N SER A 426 12.72 9.51 7.15
CA SER A 426 12.04 8.69 8.17
C SER A 426 12.20 9.18 9.62
N ASP A 427 13.19 10.06 9.89
CA ASP A 427 13.48 10.61 11.23
C ASP A 427 13.22 12.13 11.32
N VAL A 428 12.51 12.71 10.34
CA VAL A 428 12.21 14.15 10.33
C VAL A 428 10.72 14.38 10.59
N SER A 429 10.43 15.21 11.60
CA SER A 429 9.05 15.57 11.96
C SER A 429 8.45 16.54 10.95
N LEU A 430 7.24 16.24 10.48
CA LEU A 430 6.41 17.17 9.70
C LEU A 430 5.68 18.22 10.57
N GLU A 431 5.89 18.23 11.89
CA GLU A 431 5.22 19.16 12.81
C GLU A 431 5.43 20.63 12.41
N PRO A 432 6.66 21.11 12.07
CA PRO A 432 6.83 22.50 11.62
C PRO A 432 6.06 22.84 10.35
N PHE A 433 5.91 21.87 9.44
CA PHE A 433 5.17 22.02 8.19
C PHE A 433 3.66 22.06 8.44
N PHE A 434 3.14 21.19 9.31
CA PHE A 434 1.71 21.17 9.64
C PHE A 434 1.30 22.36 10.53
N ASP A 435 2.16 22.81 11.46
CA ASP A 435 1.90 23.94 12.37
C ASP A 435 1.66 25.26 11.62
N ARG A 436 2.30 25.45 10.46
CA ARG A 436 2.09 26.61 9.60
C ARG A 436 0.96 26.43 8.58
N GLY A 437 0.29 25.28 8.59
CA GLY A 437 -0.85 24.97 7.73
C GLY A 437 -0.51 24.18 6.46
N GLY A 438 0.73 23.68 6.32
CA GLY A 438 1.18 22.89 5.18
C GLY A 438 0.34 21.64 4.97
N LYS A 439 0.13 21.26 3.70
CA LYS A 439 -0.69 20.09 3.31
C LYS A 439 0.10 19.01 2.57
N LEU A 440 -0.17 17.76 2.90
CA LEU A 440 0.45 16.59 2.29
C LEU A 440 -0.61 15.69 1.63
N LEU A 441 -0.45 15.43 0.33
CA LEU A 441 -1.15 14.34 -0.35
C LEU A 441 -0.15 13.24 -0.68
N MET A 442 -0.37 12.05 -0.13
CA MET A 442 0.38 10.85 -0.47
C MET A 442 -0.48 9.92 -1.33
N THR A 443 0.14 9.29 -2.32
CA THR A 443 -0.47 8.16 -3.03
C THR A 443 0.52 7.02 -3.16
N HIS A 444 0.06 5.77 -3.20
CA HIS A 444 0.90 4.63 -3.58
C HIS A 444 0.04 3.54 -4.19
N GLY A 445 0.52 2.90 -5.24
CA GLY A 445 -0.16 1.78 -5.87
C GLY A 445 0.07 0.44 -5.15
N THR A 446 -0.94 -0.41 -5.03
CA THR A 446 -0.77 -1.73 -4.37
C THR A 446 0.14 -2.69 -5.16
N ALA A 447 0.32 -2.45 -6.45
CA ALA A 447 1.06 -3.30 -7.38
C ALA A 447 2.43 -2.70 -7.74
N ASP A 448 2.98 -1.79 -6.91
CA ASP A 448 4.28 -1.16 -7.16
C ASP A 448 5.44 -2.14 -6.84
N ASP A 449 6.14 -2.55 -7.89
CA ASP A 449 7.25 -3.49 -7.88
C ASP A 449 8.64 -2.83 -7.96
N PHE A 450 8.68 -1.50 -7.84
CA PHE A 450 9.91 -0.70 -7.81
C PHE A 450 10.15 -0.17 -6.39
N ILE A 451 9.09 0.23 -5.70
CA ILE A 451 9.09 0.64 -4.30
C ILE A 451 7.95 -0.10 -3.61
N SER A 452 8.24 -0.81 -2.53
CA SER A 452 7.18 -1.53 -1.82
C SER A 452 6.11 -0.56 -1.30
N PRO A 453 4.81 -0.78 -1.59
CA PRO A 453 3.74 0.02 -1.02
C PRO A 453 3.68 -0.06 0.50
N HIS A 454 4.13 -1.18 1.07
CA HIS A 454 4.20 -1.37 2.52
C HIS A 454 5.18 -0.39 3.19
N ASN A 455 6.17 0.13 2.45
CA ASN A 455 7.03 1.18 2.98
C ASN A 455 6.25 2.48 3.22
N SER A 456 5.37 2.88 2.30
CA SER A 456 4.52 4.06 2.50
C SER A 456 3.48 3.85 3.60
N ASP A 457 2.97 2.63 3.75
CA ASP A 457 2.12 2.28 4.89
C ASP A 457 2.86 2.48 6.22
N ALA A 458 4.12 2.03 6.32
CA ALA A 458 4.95 2.22 7.50
C ALA A 458 5.18 3.71 7.82
N TYR A 459 5.43 4.54 6.81
CA TYR A 459 5.56 5.98 6.98
C TYR A 459 4.26 6.61 7.49
N TRP A 460 3.13 6.27 6.86
CA TRP A 460 1.83 6.80 7.26
C TRP A 460 1.45 6.39 8.69
N GLU A 461 1.73 5.15 9.07
CA GLU A 461 1.52 4.66 10.44
C GLU A 461 2.38 5.43 11.44
N GLN A 462 3.65 5.71 11.13
CA GLN A 462 4.50 6.57 11.97
C GLN A 462 3.93 7.98 12.13
N GLN A 463 3.45 8.61 11.04
CA GLN A 463 2.80 9.92 11.12
C GLN A 463 1.51 9.84 11.96
N THR A 464 0.74 8.76 11.82
CA THR A 464 -0.48 8.53 12.62
C THR A 464 -0.16 8.35 14.10
N GLU A 465 0.94 7.69 14.45
CA GLU A 465 1.41 7.57 15.84
C GLU A 465 1.82 8.92 16.44
N ILE A 466 2.42 9.81 15.65
CA ILE A 466 2.86 11.14 16.08
C ILE A 466 1.68 12.09 16.26
N PHE A 467 0.79 12.17 15.26
CA PHE A 467 -0.26 13.21 15.18
C PHE A 467 -1.66 12.71 15.58
N GLY A 468 -1.90 11.41 15.58
CA GLY A 468 -3.23 10.84 15.85
C GLY A 468 -4.29 11.40 14.91
N ASP A 469 -5.46 11.74 15.47
CA ASP A 469 -6.60 12.27 14.71
C ASP A 469 -6.29 13.62 14.02
N GLU A 470 -5.32 14.40 14.52
CA GLU A 470 -4.95 15.71 13.95
C GLU A 470 -4.25 15.58 12.58
N LEU A 471 -3.71 14.40 12.25
CA LEU A 471 -3.13 14.14 10.93
C LEU A 471 -4.15 14.41 9.81
N ALA A 472 -5.42 14.11 10.05
CA ALA A 472 -6.50 14.32 9.08
C ALA A 472 -6.80 15.81 8.80
N ASP A 473 -6.22 16.76 9.51
CA ASP A 473 -6.34 18.18 9.17
C ASP A 473 -5.30 18.62 8.13
N SER A 474 -4.21 17.86 7.96
CA SER A 474 -3.05 18.29 7.15
C SER A 474 -2.52 17.24 6.17
N ALA A 475 -2.86 15.97 6.30
CA ALA A 475 -2.40 14.93 5.39
C ALA A 475 -3.51 13.96 4.93
N ARG A 476 -3.38 13.42 3.72
CA ARG A 476 -4.18 12.31 3.19
C ARG A 476 -3.27 11.30 2.52
N TYR A 477 -3.57 10.02 2.69
CA TYR A 477 -2.90 8.94 1.98
C TYR A 477 -3.92 8.08 1.24
N TYR A 478 -3.75 7.95 -0.07
CA TYR A 478 -4.57 7.11 -0.94
C TYR A 478 -3.76 5.92 -1.45
N LYS A 479 -4.16 4.71 -1.06
CA LYS A 479 -3.56 3.48 -1.57
C LYS A 479 -4.44 2.95 -2.70
N VAL A 480 -3.90 2.87 -3.92
CA VAL A 480 -4.68 2.65 -5.14
C VAL A 480 -4.46 1.22 -5.67
N PRO A 481 -5.50 0.35 -5.64
CA PRO A 481 -5.39 -0.98 -6.20
C PRO A 481 -5.02 -0.99 -7.69
N GLY A 482 -4.15 -1.93 -8.07
CA GLY A 482 -3.75 -2.14 -9.47
C GLY A 482 -2.84 -1.06 -10.06
N LEU A 483 -2.60 0.06 -9.36
CA LEU A 483 -1.53 0.98 -9.70
C LEU A 483 -0.20 0.36 -9.27
N GLY A 484 0.77 0.37 -10.17
CA GLY A 484 2.19 0.08 -9.93
C GLY A 484 3.02 1.36 -9.91
N HIS A 485 4.27 1.30 -10.36
CA HIS A 485 5.18 2.46 -10.35
C HIS A 485 4.92 3.46 -11.51
N GLY A 486 3.69 3.95 -11.63
CA GLY A 486 3.23 4.78 -12.76
C GLY A 486 2.79 3.98 -14.00
N PHE A 487 2.50 2.70 -13.80
CA PHE A 487 1.94 1.76 -14.78
C PHE A 487 1.11 0.72 -14.02
N GLY A 488 0.64 -0.32 -14.69
CA GLY A 488 0.04 -1.49 -14.06
C GLY A 488 -1.35 -1.80 -14.59
N PRO A 489 -2.02 -2.81 -14.01
CA PRO A 489 -3.39 -3.18 -14.35
C PRO A 489 -4.35 -1.99 -14.33
N PHE A 490 -4.17 -1.02 -13.43
CA PHE A 490 -4.92 0.23 -13.38
C PHE A 490 -3.94 1.41 -13.31
N ASN A 491 -3.72 2.09 -14.44
CA ASN A 491 -2.77 3.20 -14.51
C ASN A 491 -3.46 4.50 -14.08
N ALA A 492 -3.65 4.65 -12.77
CA ALA A 492 -4.42 5.72 -12.16
C ALA A 492 -3.90 7.13 -12.51
N THR A 493 -4.79 7.99 -12.98
CA THR A 493 -4.55 9.43 -13.13
C THR A 493 -5.61 10.25 -12.39
N TRP A 494 -5.19 11.37 -11.81
CA TRP A 494 -6.04 12.26 -10.99
C TRP A 494 -5.43 13.67 -10.85
N ASP A 495 -6.25 14.68 -10.58
CA ASP A 495 -5.80 16.09 -10.44
C ASP A 495 -5.16 16.37 -9.06
N GLY A 496 -3.95 15.84 -8.85
CA GLY A 496 -3.24 16.01 -7.58
C GLY A 496 -2.90 17.46 -7.24
N LEU A 497 -2.49 18.25 -8.22
CA LEU A 497 -2.15 19.65 -8.00
C LEU A 497 -3.38 20.50 -7.68
N GLY A 498 -4.47 20.34 -8.45
CA GLY A 498 -5.70 21.10 -8.22
C GLY A 498 -6.34 20.78 -6.87
N VAL A 499 -6.35 19.49 -6.49
CA VAL A 499 -6.84 19.06 -5.16
C VAL A 499 -5.99 19.64 -4.03
N LEU A 500 -4.65 19.59 -4.15
CA LEU A 500 -3.76 20.14 -3.13
C LEU A 500 -3.93 21.66 -3.00
N ALA A 501 -3.95 22.38 -4.12
CA ALA A 501 -4.12 23.83 -4.15
C ALA A 501 -5.46 24.26 -3.52
N GLY A 502 -6.55 23.56 -3.86
CA GLY A 502 -7.86 23.82 -3.24
C GLY A 502 -7.89 23.55 -1.73
N TRP A 503 -7.09 22.61 -1.24
CA TRP A 503 -6.98 22.37 0.20
C TRP A 503 -6.18 23.47 0.90
N VAL A 504 -5.03 23.86 0.34
CA VAL A 504 -4.16 24.90 0.89
C VAL A 504 -4.84 26.27 0.88
N GLU A 505 -5.43 26.65 -0.25
CA GLU A 505 -5.90 28.03 -0.48
C GLU A 505 -7.31 28.26 0.09
N ASP A 506 -8.21 27.28 -0.09
CA ASP A 506 -9.62 27.41 0.27
C ASP A 506 -10.01 26.60 1.53
N GLY A 507 -9.10 25.79 2.08
CA GLY A 507 -9.39 24.89 3.19
C GLY A 507 -10.27 23.69 2.82
N THR A 508 -10.40 23.37 1.53
CA THR A 508 -11.24 22.27 1.06
C THR A 508 -10.49 20.94 1.16
N ALA A 509 -10.58 20.30 2.33
CA ALA A 509 -9.94 19.01 2.56
C ALA A 509 -10.51 17.92 1.63
N PRO A 510 -9.67 17.09 0.98
CA PRO A 510 -10.18 16.08 0.08
C PRO A 510 -10.78 14.89 0.83
N GLY A 511 -11.89 14.39 0.28
CA GLY A 511 -12.61 13.19 0.72
C GLY A 511 -12.14 11.97 -0.07
N THR A 512 -13.09 11.14 -0.51
CA THR A 512 -12.84 10.13 -1.55
C THR A 512 -12.68 10.84 -2.90
N LEU A 513 -11.60 10.56 -3.61
CA LEU A 513 -11.34 11.09 -4.96
C LEU A 513 -11.71 10.05 -6.00
N THR A 514 -11.67 10.42 -7.28
CA THR A 514 -11.87 9.48 -8.40
C THR A 514 -10.62 9.51 -9.26
N ALA A 515 -10.08 8.33 -9.57
CA ALA A 515 -9.00 8.15 -10.52
C ALA A 515 -9.54 7.57 -11.83
N GLU A 516 -8.93 7.98 -12.94
CA GLU A 516 -9.17 7.47 -14.29
C GLU A 516 -8.03 6.56 -14.73
N ASP A 517 -8.35 5.45 -15.41
CA ASP A 517 -7.35 4.54 -15.95
C ASP A 517 -6.77 5.06 -17.27
N ALA A 518 -5.48 5.39 -17.27
CA ALA A 518 -4.76 5.89 -18.44
C ALA A 518 -4.29 4.79 -19.41
N ASN A 519 -4.58 3.51 -19.13
CA ASN A 519 -4.28 2.43 -20.06
C ASN A 519 -5.03 2.59 -21.40
N GLU A 520 -4.42 2.16 -22.51
CA GLU A 520 -5.03 2.32 -23.84
C GLU A 520 -6.31 1.47 -23.97
N GLY A 521 -7.40 2.11 -24.39
CA GLY A 521 -8.66 1.42 -24.69
C GLY A 521 -9.53 1.09 -23.49
N THR A 522 -9.19 1.60 -22.31
CA THR A 522 -10.04 1.54 -21.11
C THR A 522 -10.67 2.91 -20.83
N ASP A 523 -11.83 2.89 -20.20
CA ASP A 523 -12.54 4.03 -19.63
C ASP A 523 -12.88 3.79 -18.14
N ARG A 524 -12.10 2.92 -17.47
CA ARG A 524 -12.32 2.56 -16.08
C ARG A 524 -12.05 3.74 -15.15
N THR A 525 -12.92 3.87 -14.16
CA THR A 525 -12.75 4.78 -13.02
C THR A 525 -12.84 4.01 -11.72
N ARG A 526 -12.04 4.41 -10.72
CA ARG A 526 -12.08 3.83 -9.36
C ARG A 526 -12.10 4.94 -8.31
N PRO A 527 -12.82 4.78 -7.19
CA PRO A 527 -12.66 5.69 -6.08
C PRO A 527 -11.28 5.49 -5.45
N MET A 528 -10.56 6.58 -5.21
CA MET A 528 -9.35 6.58 -4.41
C MET A 528 -9.74 6.61 -2.93
N CYS A 529 -9.66 5.46 -2.30
CA CYS A 529 -9.96 5.31 -0.88
C CYS A 529 -8.78 5.75 -0.01
N GLN A 530 -9.09 6.41 1.11
CA GLN A 530 -8.06 6.80 2.07
C GLN A 530 -7.61 5.56 2.84
N TYR A 531 -6.30 5.31 2.89
CA TYR A 531 -5.72 4.18 3.61
C TYR A 531 -6.18 4.18 5.08
N PRO A 532 -6.60 3.03 5.66
CA PRO A 532 -6.50 1.67 5.12
C PRO A 532 -7.72 1.18 4.31
N ALA A 533 -8.64 2.06 3.92
CA ALA A 533 -9.79 1.67 3.11
C ALA A 533 -9.40 1.37 1.65
N TRP A 534 -10.16 0.49 1.02
CA TRP A 534 -10.03 0.07 -0.38
C TRP A 534 -11.41 -0.01 -1.05
N PRO A 535 -11.49 0.08 -2.40
CA PRO A 535 -12.75 0.09 -3.14
C PRO A 535 -13.33 -1.33 -3.33
N GLU A 536 -14.48 -1.61 -2.72
CA GLU A 536 -15.25 -2.86 -2.87
C GLU A 536 -16.42 -2.66 -3.84
N TYR A 537 -16.56 -3.57 -4.82
CA TYR A 537 -17.68 -3.51 -5.75
C TYR A 537 -18.98 -3.95 -5.07
N GLN A 538 -20.04 -3.17 -5.26
CA GLN A 538 -21.31 -3.37 -4.54
C GLN A 538 -22.24 -4.41 -5.18
N GLY A 539 -21.76 -5.17 -6.17
CA GLY A 539 -22.54 -6.20 -6.88
C GLY A 539 -23.59 -5.65 -7.86
N ALA A 540 -23.65 -4.33 -8.06
CA ALA A 540 -24.58 -3.68 -8.98
C ALA A 540 -23.97 -2.41 -9.59
N GLY A 541 -24.22 -2.21 -10.89
CA GLY A 541 -23.65 -1.08 -11.65
C GLY A 541 -22.72 -1.59 -12.74
N SER A 542 -21.83 -0.72 -13.21
CA SER A 542 -20.73 -1.09 -14.12
C SER A 542 -19.47 -1.19 -13.29
N GLU A 543 -18.74 -2.30 -13.42
CA GLU A 543 -17.41 -2.49 -12.84
C GLU A 543 -16.40 -1.47 -13.38
N ASP A 544 -16.67 -0.80 -14.50
CA ASP A 544 -15.79 0.26 -15.03
C ASP A 544 -16.08 1.64 -14.39
N SER A 545 -17.09 1.75 -13.53
CA SER A 545 -17.54 3.02 -12.94
C SER A 545 -17.26 3.10 -11.45
N ALA A 546 -16.58 4.17 -11.02
CA ALA A 546 -16.28 4.43 -9.62
C ALA A 546 -17.54 4.51 -8.73
N ASP A 547 -18.68 4.92 -9.29
CA ASP A 547 -19.96 5.03 -8.57
C ASP A 547 -20.53 3.66 -8.13
N SER A 548 -20.01 2.56 -8.67
CA SER A 548 -20.43 1.19 -8.30
C SER A 548 -19.61 0.59 -7.16
N PHE A 549 -18.65 1.34 -6.61
CA PHE A 549 -17.75 0.90 -5.55
C PHE A 549 -17.97 1.74 -4.28
N GLU A 550 -17.77 1.13 -3.11
CA GLU A 550 -17.68 1.84 -1.83
C GLU A 550 -16.32 1.61 -1.19
N CYS A 551 -15.80 2.65 -0.52
CA CYS A 551 -14.58 2.51 0.26
C CYS A 551 -14.88 1.78 1.57
N VAL A 552 -14.32 0.59 1.73
CA VAL A 552 -14.45 -0.22 2.93
C VAL A 552 -13.09 -0.45 3.56
N THR A 553 -13.04 -0.60 4.87
CA THR A 553 -11.85 -1.09 5.57
C THR A 553 -12.03 -2.58 5.80
N THR A 554 -11.03 -3.40 5.47
CA THR A 554 -10.97 -4.75 6.01
C THR A 554 -10.94 -4.60 7.52
N GLU A 555 -12.00 -4.98 8.25
CA GLU A 555 -11.90 -5.00 9.70
C GLU A 555 -10.74 -5.96 10.03
N THR A 556 -9.66 -5.42 10.59
CA THR A 556 -8.60 -6.24 11.19
C THR A 556 -9.22 -6.93 12.39
N VAL A 557 -9.92 -8.03 12.14
CA VAL A 557 -10.42 -8.85 13.23
C VAL A 557 -9.16 -9.39 13.90
N ALA A 558 -8.81 -8.87 15.07
CA ALA A 558 -7.61 -9.31 15.77
C ALA A 558 -7.65 -10.83 15.93
N ASP A 559 -6.54 -11.53 15.67
CA ASP A 559 -6.50 -12.98 15.83
C ASP A 559 -7.00 -13.39 17.21
N PHE A 560 -7.69 -14.53 17.25
CA PHE A 560 -8.02 -15.09 18.56
C PHE A 560 -6.73 -15.33 19.34
N THR A 561 -6.69 -14.92 20.60
CA THR A 561 -5.48 -15.00 21.43
C THR A 561 -5.02 -16.43 21.69
N ASP A 562 -5.86 -17.44 21.42
CA ASP A 562 -5.49 -18.85 21.45
C ASP A 562 -5.27 -19.45 20.06
N ASN A 563 -5.16 -18.65 19.00
CA ASN A 563 -4.91 -19.03 17.62
C ASN A 563 -4.12 -17.97 16.85
N GLU A 564 -2.94 -17.61 17.36
CA GLU A 564 -1.96 -16.73 16.73
C GLU A 564 -1.18 -17.46 15.60
N PRO A 565 -0.45 -16.72 14.73
CA PRO A 565 0.45 -17.29 13.74
C PRO A 565 1.40 -18.34 14.36
N GLY A 566 1.54 -19.48 13.68
CA GLY A 566 2.27 -20.66 14.19
C GLY A 566 1.40 -21.71 14.91
N SER A 567 0.11 -21.44 15.12
CA SER A 567 -0.88 -22.46 15.50
C SER A 567 -1.11 -23.45 14.34
N VAL A 568 -1.11 -24.77 14.60
CA VAL A 568 -1.44 -25.79 13.58
C VAL A 568 -2.88 -25.70 13.04
N TYR A 569 -3.72 -24.90 13.69
CA TYR A 569 -5.09 -24.60 13.27
C TYR A 569 -5.24 -23.15 12.81
N TYR A 570 -4.14 -22.43 12.57
CA TYR A 570 -4.15 -21.00 12.28
C TYR A 570 -5.08 -20.69 11.10
N ALA A 571 -4.76 -21.19 9.90
CA ALA A 571 -5.52 -20.90 8.68
C ALA A 571 -7.01 -21.28 8.78
N PRO A 572 -7.43 -22.50 9.19
CA PRO A 572 -8.85 -22.83 9.27
C PRO A 572 -9.65 -21.98 10.26
N VAL A 573 -9.05 -21.60 11.39
CA VAL A 573 -9.74 -20.79 12.41
C VAL A 573 -9.76 -19.32 12.01
N ARG A 574 -8.69 -18.83 11.39
CA ARG A 574 -8.61 -17.48 10.82
C ARG A 574 -9.65 -17.31 9.71
N TRP A 575 -9.74 -18.26 8.78
CA TRP A 575 -10.76 -18.25 7.73
C TRP A 575 -12.18 -18.15 8.31
N LEU A 576 -12.53 -18.99 9.30
CA LEU A 576 -13.84 -18.89 9.95
C LEU A 576 -14.11 -17.50 10.57
N GLN A 577 -13.06 -16.85 11.06
CA GLN A 577 -13.14 -15.55 11.69
C GLN A 577 -13.40 -14.44 10.67
N VAL A 578 -12.63 -14.45 9.58
CA VAL A 578 -12.70 -13.48 8.49
C VAL A 578 -14.00 -13.63 7.71
N ALA A 579 -14.40 -14.87 7.39
CA ALA A 579 -15.65 -15.17 6.69
C ALA A 579 -16.92 -14.89 7.55
N GLY A 580 -16.78 -14.30 8.74
CA GLY A 580 -17.90 -13.97 9.63
C GLY A 580 -18.62 -15.19 10.22
N ILE A 581 -18.10 -16.41 10.02
CA ILE A 581 -18.71 -17.66 10.52
C ILE A 581 -18.63 -17.73 12.05
N THR A 582 -17.59 -17.15 12.66
CA THR A 582 -17.43 -17.07 14.12
C THR A 582 -16.73 -15.80 14.58
N HIS A 583 -17.30 -15.15 15.60
CA HIS A 583 -16.61 -14.08 16.35
C HIS A 583 -15.92 -14.57 17.63
N GLY A 584 -15.85 -15.90 17.82
CA GLY A 584 -15.24 -16.51 19.00
C GLY A 584 -15.99 -16.19 20.29
N TYR A 585 -15.24 -16.00 21.37
CA TYR A 585 -15.76 -15.66 22.69
C TYR A 585 -15.38 -14.24 23.08
N ALA A 586 -16.17 -13.64 23.97
CA ALA A 586 -15.95 -12.26 24.44
C ALA A 586 -14.60 -12.02 25.15
N ASP A 587 -13.86 -13.08 25.48
CA ASP A 587 -12.51 -13.02 26.03
C ASP A 587 -11.40 -13.00 24.95
N GLY A 588 -11.77 -12.89 23.67
CA GLY A 588 -10.83 -12.87 22.55
C GLY A 588 -10.33 -14.25 22.13
N THR A 589 -10.92 -15.36 22.64
CA THR A 589 -10.50 -16.72 22.27
C THR A 589 -11.44 -17.40 21.29
N PHE A 590 -10.92 -18.34 20.50
CA PHE A 590 -11.67 -19.33 19.74
C PHE A 590 -12.04 -20.55 20.59
N ARG A 591 -11.24 -20.87 21.62
CA ARG A 591 -11.29 -22.10 22.43
C ARG A 591 -11.06 -23.36 21.58
N LYS A 592 -9.96 -23.37 20.84
CA LYS A 592 -9.66 -24.36 19.77
C LYS A 592 -9.78 -25.82 20.17
N PHE A 593 -9.39 -26.17 21.40
CA PHE A 593 -9.40 -27.55 21.91
C PHE A 593 -10.70 -27.94 22.64
N ARG A 594 -11.70 -27.05 22.71
CA ARG A 594 -12.98 -27.39 23.32
C ARG A 594 -13.83 -28.20 22.35
N ASP A 595 -14.47 -29.25 22.84
CA ASP A 595 -15.51 -29.97 22.09
C ASP A 595 -16.59 -28.99 21.62
N ILE A 596 -16.92 -29.04 20.33
CA ILE A 596 -17.98 -28.19 19.77
C ILE A 596 -19.35 -28.73 20.18
N SER A 597 -20.30 -27.84 20.46
CA SER A 597 -21.68 -28.22 20.78
C SER A 597 -22.52 -28.40 19.52
N ARG A 598 -23.60 -29.18 19.62
CA ARG A 598 -24.59 -29.40 18.55
C ARG A 598 -25.09 -28.10 17.96
N GLY A 599 -25.40 -27.11 18.79
CA GLY A 599 -25.89 -25.80 18.34
C GLY A 599 -24.83 -25.01 17.59
N GLU A 600 -23.56 -25.07 18.02
CA GLU A 600 -22.46 -24.42 17.32
C GLU A 600 -22.15 -25.09 15.98
N SER A 601 -22.21 -26.42 15.91
CA SER A 601 -22.00 -27.17 14.66
C SER A 601 -22.95 -26.71 13.55
N VAL A 602 -24.27 -26.66 13.82
CA VAL A 602 -25.23 -26.16 12.83
C VAL A 602 -25.15 -24.66 12.63
N ALA A 603 -24.70 -23.88 13.62
CA ALA A 603 -24.46 -22.45 13.44
C ALA A 603 -23.30 -22.17 12.47
N PHE A 604 -22.22 -22.93 12.56
CA PHE A 604 -21.10 -22.81 11.62
C PHE A 604 -21.54 -23.21 10.21
N LEU A 605 -22.24 -24.35 10.07
CA LEU A 605 -22.78 -24.79 8.78
C LEU A 605 -23.76 -23.78 8.18
N GLN A 606 -24.69 -23.24 8.97
CA GLN A 606 -25.67 -22.28 8.48
C GLN A 606 -25.02 -20.99 7.99
N ARG A 607 -24.10 -20.41 8.77
CA ARG A 607 -23.43 -19.16 8.36
C ARG A 607 -22.57 -19.35 7.12
N HIS A 608 -22.00 -20.54 6.95
CA HIS A 608 -21.17 -20.85 5.80
C HIS A 608 -22.02 -21.13 4.54
N LEU A 609 -23.03 -22.00 4.64
CA LEU A 609 -23.76 -22.52 3.48
C LEU A 609 -25.04 -21.75 3.15
N ALA A 610 -25.60 -21.01 4.11
CA ALA A 610 -26.86 -20.30 3.96
C ALA A 610 -26.94 -19.09 4.91
N PRO A 611 -26.03 -18.09 4.78
CA PRO A 611 -25.94 -16.95 5.71
C PRO A 611 -27.26 -16.17 5.84
N ASP A 612 -28.03 -16.07 4.75
CA ASP A 612 -29.31 -15.34 4.68
C ASP A 612 -30.55 -16.19 5.06
N ALA A 613 -30.35 -17.38 5.63
CA ALA A 613 -31.46 -18.26 5.99
C ALA A 613 -32.34 -17.67 7.10
N GLU A 614 -33.62 -17.43 6.77
CA GLU A 614 -34.63 -16.98 7.72
C GLU A 614 -35.25 -18.15 8.52
N PRO A 615 -35.58 -17.96 9.81
CA PRO A 615 -36.19 -19.01 10.61
C PRO A 615 -37.63 -19.31 10.16
N THR A 616 -37.92 -20.58 9.93
CA THR A 616 -39.27 -21.05 9.51
C THR A 616 -40.25 -21.23 10.69
N GLY A 617 -39.81 -20.99 11.92
CA GLY A 617 -40.60 -21.06 13.15
C GLY A 617 -39.94 -21.91 14.25
N THR A 618 -40.61 -22.07 15.40
CA THR A 618 -40.08 -22.91 16.49
C THR A 618 -40.22 -24.40 16.17
N THR A 619 -39.09 -25.08 15.94
CA THR A 619 -39.06 -26.52 15.62
C THR A 619 -38.83 -27.43 16.83
N PHE A 620 -38.00 -27.01 17.80
CA PHE A 620 -37.70 -27.80 19.00
C PHE A 620 -38.06 -27.05 20.29
N PRO A 621 -38.68 -27.70 21.30
CA PRO A 621 -39.10 -27.04 22.54
C PRO A 621 -37.96 -26.46 23.38
N ASP A 622 -36.74 -26.97 23.22
CA ASP A 622 -35.54 -26.51 23.92
C ASP A 622 -34.70 -25.51 23.13
N VAL A 623 -35.20 -25.03 21.98
CA VAL A 623 -34.64 -23.94 21.18
C VAL A 623 -35.76 -22.94 20.81
N PRO A 624 -36.27 -22.16 21.79
CA PRO A 624 -37.30 -21.15 21.52
C PRO A 624 -36.73 -19.95 20.73
N GLU A 625 -37.62 -19.08 20.20
CA GLU A 625 -37.27 -17.85 19.45
C GLU A 625 -36.19 -16.97 20.12
N GLY A 626 -36.12 -16.95 21.45
CA GLY A 626 -35.09 -16.20 22.20
C GLY A 626 -33.74 -16.92 22.37
N SER A 627 -33.55 -18.11 21.80
CA SER A 627 -32.30 -18.86 21.86
C SER A 627 -31.27 -18.28 20.89
N THR A 628 -29.99 -18.23 21.29
CA THR A 628 -28.88 -17.87 20.39
C THR A 628 -28.69 -18.83 19.23
N PHE A 629 -29.26 -20.03 19.32
CA PHE A 629 -29.23 -21.05 18.25
C PHE A 629 -30.55 -21.15 17.48
N PHE A 630 -31.48 -20.19 17.65
CA PHE A 630 -32.81 -20.28 17.05
C PHE A 630 -32.76 -20.37 15.52
N THR A 631 -32.14 -19.39 14.85
CA THR A 631 -32.00 -19.36 13.40
C THR A 631 -31.30 -20.61 12.84
N PRO A 632 -30.06 -20.96 13.26
CA PRO A 632 -29.34 -22.08 12.65
C PRO A 632 -30.02 -23.43 12.90
N VAL A 633 -30.68 -23.62 14.06
CA VAL A 633 -31.42 -24.87 14.32
C VAL A 633 -32.72 -24.93 13.53
N SER A 634 -33.39 -23.80 13.32
CA SER A 634 -34.61 -23.74 12.50
C SER A 634 -34.31 -24.05 11.04
N TRP A 635 -33.24 -23.47 10.49
CA TRP A 635 -32.71 -23.80 9.17
C TRP A 635 -32.33 -25.28 9.06
N ALA A 636 -31.50 -25.78 9.98
CA ALA A 636 -31.04 -27.17 9.94
C ALA A 636 -32.18 -28.19 10.07
N ALA A 637 -33.29 -27.82 10.71
CA ALA A 637 -34.46 -28.68 10.76
C ALA A 637 -35.33 -28.59 9.50
N ALA A 638 -35.42 -27.41 8.88
CA ALA A 638 -36.14 -27.21 7.63
C ALA A 638 -35.47 -27.95 6.46
N GLU A 639 -34.14 -27.94 6.41
CA GLU A 639 -33.32 -28.65 5.42
C GLU A 639 -33.07 -30.13 5.78
N GLU A 640 -33.75 -30.65 6.81
CA GLU A 640 -33.62 -32.05 7.27
C GLU A 640 -32.19 -32.48 7.66
N ILE A 641 -31.27 -31.53 7.86
CA ILE A 641 -29.90 -31.74 8.37
C ILE A 641 -29.96 -32.37 9.77
N THR A 642 -30.97 -32.01 10.56
CA THR A 642 -31.23 -32.59 11.89
C THR A 642 -32.71 -32.82 12.17
N LEU A 643 -33.03 -33.98 12.75
CA LEU A 643 -34.39 -34.33 13.22
C LEU A 643 -34.54 -34.22 14.75
N GLY A 644 -33.49 -33.80 15.45
CA GLY A 644 -33.42 -33.83 16.91
C GLY A 644 -33.42 -35.25 17.49
N TYR A 645 -33.74 -35.35 18.77
CA TYR A 645 -33.82 -36.62 19.51
C TYR A 645 -35.26 -37.13 19.60
N ALA A 646 -35.41 -38.42 19.92
CA ALA A 646 -36.72 -39.07 20.04
C ALA A 646 -37.66 -38.45 21.11
N ASP A 647 -37.12 -37.65 22.04
CA ASP A 647 -37.90 -36.88 23.02
C ASP A 647 -38.37 -35.51 22.49
N GLY A 648 -38.15 -35.24 21.20
CA GLY A 648 -38.53 -34.01 20.51
C GLY A 648 -37.61 -32.83 20.75
N LYS A 649 -36.43 -33.02 21.37
CA LYS A 649 -35.48 -31.96 21.70
C LYS A 649 -34.27 -31.93 20.76
N PHE A 650 -33.63 -30.77 20.62
CA PHE A 650 -32.39 -30.62 19.85
C PHE A 650 -31.11 -30.78 20.69
N ARG A 651 -31.15 -30.30 21.95
CA ARG A 651 -30.04 -30.27 22.92
C ARG A 651 -28.84 -29.43 22.44
N PRO A 652 -29.01 -28.11 22.26
CA PRO A 652 -27.99 -27.26 21.61
C PRO A 652 -26.64 -27.24 22.34
N GLY A 653 -26.62 -27.40 23.67
CA GLY A 653 -25.38 -27.39 24.46
C GLY A 653 -24.65 -28.73 24.56
N GLN A 654 -25.17 -29.80 23.95
CA GLN A 654 -24.53 -31.13 24.02
C GLN A 654 -23.36 -31.20 23.01
N SER A 655 -22.20 -31.75 23.41
CA SER A 655 -21.09 -31.97 22.48
C SER A 655 -21.45 -32.99 21.39
N VAL A 656 -20.91 -32.80 20.18
CA VAL A 656 -21.05 -33.74 19.05
C VAL A 656 -19.84 -34.64 18.90
N THR A 657 -20.04 -35.83 18.33
CA THR A 657 -18.94 -36.69 17.86
C THR A 657 -18.48 -36.29 16.45
N ARG A 658 -17.27 -36.74 16.07
CA ARG A 658 -16.74 -36.57 14.71
C ARG A 658 -17.71 -37.11 13.65
N GLY A 659 -18.28 -38.30 13.87
CA GLY A 659 -19.26 -38.91 12.96
C GLY A 659 -20.60 -38.14 12.91
N GLU A 660 -21.05 -37.58 14.04
CA GLU A 660 -22.25 -36.72 14.05
C GLU A 660 -22.03 -35.43 13.25
N PHE A 661 -20.86 -34.79 13.39
CA PHE A 661 -20.54 -33.60 12.59
C PHE A 661 -20.42 -33.94 11.10
N ALA A 662 -19.75 -35.04 10.74
CA ALA A 662 -19.69 -35.55 9.37
C ALA A 662 -21.09 -35.65 8.75
N SER A 663 -22.04 -36.22 9.50
CA SER A 663 -23.41 -36.40 9.04
C SER A 663 -24.18 -35.09 8.92
N PHE A 664 -23.85 -34.06 9.71
CA PHE A 664 -24.44 -32.74 9.52
C PHE A 664 -23.94 -32.09 8.23
N LEU A 665 -22.63 -32.07 8.00
CA LEU A 665 -22.06 -31.50 6.78
C LEU A 665 -22.57 -32.24 5.54
N TYR A 666 -22.52 -33.58 5.54
CA TYR A 666 -23.00 -34.42 4.43
C TYR A 666 -24.47 -34.13 4.08
N ARG A 667 -25.36 -34.01 5.08
CA ARG A 667 -26.78 -33.68 4.80
C ARG A 667 -26.97 -32.24 4.36
N ALA A 668 -26.13 -31.32 4.82
CA ALA A 668 -26.23 -29.91 4.47
C ALA A 668 -25.88 -29.66 2.99
N VAL A 669 -24.97 -30.47 2.44
CA VAL A 669 -24.49 -30.31 1.05
C VAL A 669 -25.07 -31.36 0.09
N ASP A 670 -25.76 -32.38 0.60
CA ASP A 670 -26.45 -33.47 -0.13
C ASP A 670 -25.65 -34.02 -1.34
N PRO A 671 -24.42 -34.52 -1.13
CA PRO A 671 -23.53 -34.89 -2.22
C PRO A 671 -23.93 -36.24 -2.82
N ALA A 672 -23.73 -36.39 -4.13
CA ALA A 672 -23.89 -37.67 -4.80
C ALA A 672 -22.73 -38.61 -4.45
N HIS A 673 -22.89 -39.42 -3.41
CA HIS A 673 -21.87 -40.37 -2.95
C HIS A 673 -22.42 -41.78 -2.78
N GLN A 674 -21.59 -42.77 -3.12
CA GLN A 674 -21.81 -44.17 -2.77
C GLN A 674 -20.56 -44.68 -2.07
N GLY A 675 -20.68 -44.99 -0.77
CA GLY A 675 -19.58 -45.52 0.02
C GLY A 675 -18.94 -46.77 -0.58
N PRO A 676 -17.62 -46.98 -0.39
CA PRO A 676 -16.90 -48.14 -0.89
C PRO A 676 -17.39 -49.46 -0.27
N GLU A 677 -17.03 -50.61 -0.86
CA GLU A 677 -17.37 -51.93 -0.26
C GLU A 677 -16.61 -52.20 1.05
N GLU A 678 -15.45 -51.57 1.23
CA GLU A 678 -14.64 -51.61 2.44
C GLU A 678 -14.22 -50.18 2.82
N SER A 679 -14.26 -49.87 4.12
CA SER A 679 -13.79 -48.57 4.64
C SER A 679 -12.29 -48.43 4.52
N GLU A 680 -11.82 -47.22 4.19
CA GLU A 680 -10.40 -46.86 4.31
C GLU A 680 -9.96 -46.68 5.78
N PHE A 681 -10.91 -46.50 6.70
CA PHE A 681 -10.65 -46.37 8.13
C PHE A 681 -10.84 -47.70 8.86
N THR A 682 -9.87 -48.01 9.72
CA THR A 682 -9.81 -49.26 10.49
C THR A 682 -10.91 -49.43 11.54
N ASP A 683 -11.61 -48.35 11.91
CA ASP A 683 -12.61 -48.29 12.98
C ASP A 683 -14.00 -47.85 12.50
N VAL A 684 -14.23 -47.82 11.20
CA VAL A 684 -15.53 -47.45 10.59
C VAL A 684 -16.03 -48.64 9.76
N ASP A 685 -17.06 -49.33 10.25
CA ASP A 685 -17.68 -50.46 9.54
C ASP A 685 -18.83 -49.98 8.63
N THR A 686 -19.13 -50.73 7.57
CA THR A 686 -20.24 -50.43 6.63
C THR A 686 -21.61 -50.31 7.30
N THR A 687 -21.78 -50.83 8.52
CA THR A 687 -22.99 -50.70 9.33
C THR A 687 -23.00 -49.48 10.27
N ASP A 688 -21.93 -48.68 10.31
CA ASP A 688 -21.88 -47.44 11.08
C ASP A 688 -22.90 -46.43 10.54
N THR A 689 -23.65 -45.79 11.45
CA THR A 689 -24.69 -44.82 11.08
C THR A 689 -24.15 -43.56 10.38
N HIS A 690 -22.84 -43.33 10.44
CA HIS A 690 -22.14 -42.21 9.81
C HIS A 690 -21.30 -42.65 8.61
N TYR A 691 -21.37 -43.92 8.19
CA TYR A 691 -20.51 -44.53 7.17
C TYR A 691 -20.43 -43.71 5.87
N GLU A 692 -21.58 -43.40 5.28
CA GLU A 692 -21.66 -42.66 4.01
C GLU A 692 -21.03 -41.27 4.14
N ALA A 693 -21.32 -40.54 5.21
CA ALA A 693 -20.78 -39.21 5.45
C ALA A 693 -19.26 -39.22 5.67
N ILE A 694 -18.76 -40.22 6.40
CA ILE A 694 -17.33 -40.35 6.70
C ILE A 694 -16.53 -40.71 5.44
N THR A 695 -17.02 -41.68 4.66
CA THR A 695 -16.32 -42.12 3.45
C THR A 695 -16.41 -41.10 2.32
N TRP A 696 -17.50 -40.31 2.26
CA TRP A 696 -17.57 -39.15 1.36
C TRP A 696 -16.51 -38.10 1.71
N MET A 697 -16.43 -37.67 2.97
CA MET A 697 -15.42 -36.68 3.35
C MET A 697 -13.99 -37.17 3.09
N ALA A 698 -13.77 -38.47 3.12
CA ALA A 698 -12.46 -39.04 2.83
C ALA A 698 -12.18 -39.10 1.32
N SER A 699 -13.17 -39.46 0.49
CA SER A 699 -13.01 -39.44 -0.98
C SER A 699 -12.74 -38.05 -1.53
N GLU A 700 -13.29 -37.01 -0.90
CA GLU A 700 -13.06 -35.60 -1.27
C GLU A 700 -11.82 -34.98 -0.60
N GLY A 701 -11.05 -35.75 0.18
CA GLY A 701 -9.88 -35.23 0.91
C GLY A 701 -10.20 -34.30 2.08
N ILE A 702 -11.48 -34.00 2.35
CA ILE A 702 -11.96 -33.21 3.49
C ILE A 702 -11.45 -33.79 4.82
N SER A 703 -11.47 -35.12 4.97
CA SER A 703 -10.95 -35.82 6.15
C SER A 703 -9.98 -36.94 5.78
N GLN A 704 -8.74 -36.86 6.30
CA GLN A 704 -7.71 -37.88 6.14
C GLN A 704 -7.64 -38.90 7.30
N GLY A 705 -8.53 -38.77 8.30
CA GLY A 705 -8.46 -39.55 9.53
C GLY A 705 -7.22 -39.25 10.38
N TYR A 706 -6.87 -40.19 11.26
CA TYR A 706 -5.70 -40.13 12.13
C TYR A 706 -4.57 -41.01 11.58
N ARG A 707 -3.33 -40.69 11.97
CA ARG A 707 -2.11 -41.41 11.55
C ARG A 707 -2.11 -42.92 11.85
N ASP A 708 -2.93 -43.36 12.81
CA ASP A 708 -3.12 -44.77 13.15
C ASP A 708 -4.09 -45.50 12.19
N GLY A 709 -4.60 -44.82 11.16
CA GLY A 709 -5.54 -45.35 10.18
C GLY A 709 -6.99 -45.38 10.67
N SER A 710 -7.31 -44.67 11.77
CA SER A 710 -8.68 -44.58 12.30
C SER A 710 -9.34 -43.24 11.99
N TYR A 711 -10.68 -43.17 11.99
CA TYR A 711 -11.46 -41.94 11.90
C TYR A 711 -11.95 -41.43 13.27
N LYS A 712 -12.18 -42.35 14.22
CA LYS A 712 -12.71 -42.14 15.57
C LYS A 712 -14.12 -41.55 15.56
N PRO A 713 -15.12 -42.22 14.94
CA PRO A 713 -16.46 -41.68 14.70
C PRO A 713 -17.24 -41.33 15.98
N HIS A 714 -16.95 -42.02 17.09
CA HIS A 714 -17.61 -41.82 18.37
C HIS A 714 -16.84 -40.90 19.34
N GLN A 715 -15.67 -40.39 18.94
CA GLN A 715 -14.94 -39.41 19.71
C GLN A 715 -15.55 -38.02 19.51
N HIS A 716 -15.62 -37.21 20.58
CA HIS A 716 -15.99 -35.80 20.46
C HIS A 716 -15.02 -35.02 19.58
N ILE A 717 -15.56 -34.14 18.74
CA ILE A 717 -14.78 -33.29 17.84
C ILE A 717 -14.59 -31.91 18.44
N THR A 718 -13.39 -31.37 18.32
CA THR A 718 -13.07 -30.02 18.80
C THR A 718 -13.54 -28.95 17.81
N ARG A 719 -13.66 -27.71 18.29
CA ARG A 719 -13.95 -26.54 17.45
C ARG A 719 -12.94 -26.36 16.31
N ALA A 720 -11.65 -26.57 16.58
CA ALA A 720 -10.63 -26.41 15.55
C ALA A 720 -10.61 -27.55 14.52
N GLU A 721 -10.83 -28.80 14.94
CA GLU A 721 -11.02 -29.88 13.96
C GLU A 721 -12.26 -29.64 13.08
N THR A 722 -13.33 -29.07 13.65
CA THR A 722 -14.52 -28.66 12.89
C THR A 722 -14.18 -27.57 11.87
N ALA A 723 -13.42 -26.55 12.30
CA ALA A 723 -12.92 -25.50 11.41
C ALA A 723 -12.11 -26.08 10.25
N THR A 724 -11.20 -27.03 10.53
CA THR A 724 -10.39 -27.70 9.50
C THR A 724 -11.24 -28.46 8.49
N LEU A 725 -12.30 -29.15 8.91
CA LEU A 725 -13.18 -29.87 7.99
C LEU A 725 -13.97 -28.91 7.09
N LEU A 726 -14.47 -27.79 7.63
CA LEU A 726 -15.18 -26.78 6.84
C LEU A 726 -14.25 -26.05 5.87
N TYR A 727 -13.08 -25.65 6.35
CA TYR A 727 -12.03 -25.05 5.53
C TYR A 727 -11.68 -25.96 4.36
N ARG A 728 -11.41 -27.25 4.61
CA ARG A 728 -11.09 -28.17 3.51
C ARG A 728 -12.26 -28.40 2.55
N TYR A 729 -13.50 -28.41 3.04
CA TYR A 729 -14.66 -28.49 2.17
C TYR A 729 -14.71 -27.30 1.20
N GLU A 730 -14.47 -26.09 1.70
CA GLU A 730 -14.45 -24.88 0.89
C GLU A 730 -13.40 -24.97 -0.23
N TYR A 731 -12.14 -25.22 0.14
CA TYR A 731 -11.03 -25.18 -0.81
C TYR A 731 -10.89 -26.41 -1.71
N LEU A 732 -11.38 -27.58 -1.29
CA LEU A 732 -11.24 -28.82 -2.08
C LEU A 732 -12.47 -29.15 -2.90
N VAL A 733 -13.66 -28.67 -2.51
CA VAL A 733 -14.93 -29.09 -3.11
C VAL A 733 -15.74 -27.91 -3.62
N ALA A 734 -16.00 -26.90 -2.78
CA ALA A 734 -16.88 -25.79 -3.17
C ALA A 734 -16.30 -24.95 -4.32
N ALA A 735 -15.00 -24.66 -4.29
CA ALA A 735 -14.31 -23.86 -5.31
C ALA A 735 -14.19 -24.52 -6.71
N GLN A 736 -14.54 -25.80 -6.85
CA GLN A 736 -14.46 -26.53 -8.13
C GLN A 736 -15.84 -26.70 -8.81
N GLY A 737 -16.92 -26.22 -8.19
CA GLY A 737 -18.32 -26.53 -8.52
C GLY A 737 -19.06 -25.50 -9.35
#